data_AF-H8GKW7-F1
#
_entry.id   AF-H8GKW7-F1
#
_cell.length_a   1.000
_cell.length_b   1.000
_cell.length_c   1.000
_cell.angle_alpha   90.00
_cell.angle_beta   90.00
_cell.angle_gamma   90.00
#
_symmetry.space_group_name_H-M   'P 1'
#
loop_
_entity.id
_entity.type
_entity.pdbx_description
1 polymer ?
#
loop_
_entity_poly.entity_id
_entity_poly.type
_entity_poly.pdbx_seq_one_letter_code
_entity_poly.pdbx_strand_id
1 'polypeptide(L)'
;MSLRIAFIDARIGNYQALIAALPDGVDAIVLDPNRDGLEQIAQALQNRPALDAIDIVSHGSPGSLTLGAGVLNGGNLADHAAQLAEIGSHLTVGGDLLLYGCDVALGDAGQAFIERLAQLTGADVAASTDLTGAAGLGGDWRLEAATGPLETASLALPYDGLLLNVSGTDGNDTLTGTDGDDVLTGGLGDDLLQGGLGNDIAVFTGNLADYRIAAFGDGSLQVRDQNPADGDEGTDTLFGIQTLRFADRDIGVAGVGNEFQVNTTTASDQWYPAVAALHDGGYLVTWESSGQDGSGTGIYGQRYAANGSTVGGEFRVNTTTASDQQYPAVAALNDGGYLVTWQSWNQDGSDIYGQRYAANGSTVGGEFQANTTTTNNQDTPAVAALDDGGYLVIWQSIQNGSDYDIYGQRYDAGGSAQDVEFRVNTTTASDQTYPAVAALNDGGFLVTWTSYGQDGSGWGIYGQRYDADGNALGGEFQVNTTTADSQYDPAVAALNDGGYLVTWISYGQDGSDRGIYGQRYDVDGQPVGSLKLIGSPKNDSLSIAADTALPVMLLGEAGNDILSGGGGNDRLLGGPGEDIAQYAGNRADYQFSLDPQGHVTVRDTHMADGDEGTDTLLDDLTLRFADGDYVATPQIRGGEFQVNTTTASDQWYPAVAALNDGGFLVTWQSFGTRMAVATASTASATTPTATLWAASFRSTPPRPTIKSIPPSPR
;
A
#
# COMPACT_ATOMS: atom_id res chain seq x y z
N MET A 1 -33.12 51.66 17.16
CA MET A 1 -32.43 50.45 16.68
C MET A 1 -30.97 50.72 16.91
N SER A 2 -30.26 49.77 17.51
CA SER A 2 -28.80 49.86 17.59
C SER A 2 -28.25 49.80 16.17
N LEU A 3 -27.31 50.68 15.83
CA LEU A 3 -26.70 50.74 14.51
C LEU A 3 -25.41 49.91 14.55
N ARG A 4 -25.42 48.74 13.92
CA ARG A 4 -24.36 47.73 14.03
C ARG A 4 -23.98 47.19 12.66
N ILE A 5 -22.69 46.92 12.46
CA ILE A 5 -22.15 46.33 11.23
C ILE A 5 -21.29 45.13 11.60
N ALA A 6 -21.46 44.05 10.86
CA ALA A 6 -20.57 42.89 10.90
C ALA A 6 -19.66 42.85 9.68
N PHE A 7 -18.36 42.92 9.92
CA PHE A 7 -17.33 42.62 8.95
C PHE A 7 -16.98 41.15 9.03
N ILE A 8 -17.16 40.43 7.93
CA ILE A 8 -16.92 38.99 7.86
C ILE A 8 -15.78 38.75 6.88
N ASP A 9 -14.71 38.10 7.34
CA ASP A 9 -13.60 37.73 6.49
C ASP A 9 -14.01 36.60 5.51
N ALA A 10 -13.76 36.80 4.22
CA ALA A 10 -14.14 35.82 3.20
C ALA A 10 -13.32 34.52 3.22
N ARG A 11 -12.26 34.47 4.04
CA ARG A 11 -11.44 33.26 4.24
C ARG A 11 -12.06 32.27 5.19
N ILE A 12 -13.06 32.69 5.97
CA ILE A 12 -13.82 31.76 6.80
C ILE A 12 -14.60 30.82 5.87
N GLY A 13 -14.44 29.51 6.08
CA GLY A 13 -15.21 28.48 5.38
C GLY A 13 -16.70 28.79 5.43
N ASN A 14 -17.41 28.69 4.30
CA ASN A 14 -18.85 28.94 4.22
C ASN A 14 -19.34 30.26 4.89
N TYR A 15 -18.57 31.35 4.81
CA TYR A 15 -18.93 32.65 5.39
C TYR A 15 -20.31 33.18 4.94
N GLN A 16 -20.84 32.71 3.81
CA GLN A 16 -22.19 33.06 3.35
C GLN A 16 -23.28 32.60 4.33
N ALA A 17 -23.07 31.48 5.04
CA ALA A 17 -23.97 31.03 6.09
C ALA A 17 -23.97 31.98 7.29
N LEU A 18 -22.81 32.55 7.64
CA LEU A 18 -22.70 33.57 8.68
C LEU A 18 -23.51 34.82 8.32
N ILE A 19 -23.36 35.31 7.08
CA ILE A 19 -24.12 36.46 6.58
C ILE A 19 -25.63 36.18 6.64
N ALA A 20 -26.06 35.01 6.18
CA ALA A 20 -27.47 34.63 6.15
C ALA A 20 -28.10 34.52 7.54
N ALA A 21 -27.28 34.27 8.57
CA ALA A 21 -27.73 34.10 9.94
C ALA A 21 -27.60 35.36 10.82
N LEU A 22 -27.09 36.47 10.27
CA LEU A 22 -27.01 37.73 11.01
C LEU A 22 -28.41 38.23 11.43
N PRO A 23 -28.56 38.77 12.66
CA PRO A 23 -29.84 39.31 13.11
C PRO A 23 -30.31 40.50 12.25
N ASP A 24 -31.63 40.67 12.17
CA ASP A 24 -32.25 41.84 11.53
C ASP A 24 -31.68 43.15 12.13
N GLY A 25 -31.18 44.03 11.25
CA GLY A 25 -30.60 45.31 11.65
C GLY A 25 -29.06 45.33 11.80
N VAL A 26 -28.39 44.20 11.51
CA VAL A 26 -26.93 44.14 11.34
C VAL A 26 -26.58 44.13 9.86
N ASP A 27 -25.89 45.17 9.39
CA ASP A 27 -25.38 45.20 8.01
C ASP A 27 -24.15 44.30 7.89
N ALA A 28 -24.11 43.44 6.86
CA ALA A 28 -22.95 42.60 6.58
C ALA A 28 -22.02 43.23 5.54
N ILE A 29 -20.72 43.22 5.79
CA ILE A 29 -19.69 43.62 4.84
C ILE A 29 -18.63 42.51 4.76
N VAL A 30 -18.41 42.00 3.55
CA VAL A 30 -17.41 40.95 3.31
C VAL A 30 -16.06 41.58 3.01
N LEU A 31 -15.02 41.15 3.72
CA LEU A 31 -13.65 41.59 3.47
C LEU A 31 -13.05 40.77 2.32
N ASP A 32 -12.55 41.44 1.29
CA ASP A 32 -11.82 40.82 0.18
C ASP A 32 -10.50 40.25 0.71
N PRO A 33 -10.23 38.95 0.47
CA PRO A 33 -9.05 38.28 1.00
C PRO A 33 -7.73 38.79 0.41
N ASN A 34 -7.78 39.55 -0.69
CA ASN A 34 -6.61 40.07 -1.41
C ASN A 34 -6.32 41.55 -1.13
N ARG A 35 -7.07 42.18 -0.22
CA ARG A 35 -6.91 43.60 0.14
C ARG A 35 -6.75 43.74 1.64
N ASP A 36 -6.02 44.77 2.08
CA ASP A 36 -5.83 45.05 3.51
C ASP A 36 -7.18 45.18 4.23
N GLY A 37 -7.39 44.39 5.30
CA GLY A 37 -8.68 44.34 6.00
C GLY A 37 -9.03 45.63 6.74
N LEU A 38 -8.04 46.27 7.38
CA LEU A 38 -8.27 47.52 8.11
C LEU A 38 -8.60 48.69 7.15
N GLU A 39 -7.95 48.74 6.00
CA GLU A 39 -8.27 49.70 4.94
C GLU A 39 -9.71 49.51 4.45
N GLN A 40 -10.13 48.27 4.24
CA GLN A 40 -11.50 47.95 3.82
C GLN A 40 -12.54 48.35 4.88
N ILE A 41 -12.27 48.06 6.16
CA ILE A 41 -13.15 48.46 7.27
C ILE A 41 -13.27 49.99 7.32
N ALA A 42 -12.15 50.71 7.33
CA ALA A 42 -12.17 52.18 7.35
C ALA A 42 -12.94 52.76 6.16
N GLN A 43 -12.68 52.27 4.94
CA GLN A 43 -13.40 52.69 3.72
C GLN A 43 -14.91 52.45 3.80
N ALA A 44 -15.32 51.31 4.34
CA ALA A 44 -16.73 50.94 4.45
C ALA A 44 -17.51 51.79 5.47
N LEU A 45 -16.81 52.34 6.47
CA LEU A 45 -17.38 53.22 7.50
C LEU A 45 -17.49 54.68 7.05
N GLN A 46 -16.80 55.07 5.97
CA GLN A 46 -16.89 56.43 5.44
C GLN A 46 -18.32 56.80 5.05
N ASN A 47 -18.76 57.99 5.48
CA ASN A 47 -20.10 58.54 5.25
C ASN A 47 -21.26 57.76 5.92
N ARG A 48 -20.96 56.86 6.87
CA ARG A 48 -21.98 56.22 7.70
C ARG A 48 -22.24 57.02 8.99
N PRO A 49 -23.43 56.87 9.61
CA PRO A 49 -23.68 57.41 10.95
C PRO A 49 -22.80 56.69 11.99
N ALA A 50 -22.66 57.30 13.17
CA ALA A 50 -21.96 56.64 14.28
C ALA A 50 -22.66 55.33 14.66
N LEU A 51 -21.88 54.28 14.87
CA LEU A 51 -22.32 52.93 15.19
C LEU A 51 -22.26 52.67 16.69
N ASP A 52 -23.21 51.89 17.20
CA ASP A 52 -23.15 51.41 18.58
C ASP A 52 -22.19 50.22 18.71
N ALA A 53 -22.03 49.43 17.64
CA ALA A 53 -21.07 48.32 17.61
C ALA A 53 -20.53 48.02 16.21
N ILE A 54 -19.29 47.53 16.18
CA ILE A 54 -18.64 46.89 15.03
C ILE A 54 -18.30 45.45 15.44
N ASP A 55 -18.82 44.47 14.70
CA ASP A 55 -18.39 43.08 14.79
C ASP A 55 -17.34 42.78 13.75
N ILE A 56 -16.29 42.07 14.14
CA ILE A 56 -15.29 41.51 13.25
C ILE A 56 -15.32 40.00 13.44
N VAL A 57 -15.72 39.28 12.41
CA VAL A 57 -15.73 37.81 12.38
C VAL A 57 -14.61 37.35 11.46
N SER A 58 -13.57 36.75 12.04
CA SER A 58 -12.39 36.29 11.32
C SER A 58 -11.70 35.15 12.06
N HIS A 59 -10.69 34.53 11.46
CA HIS A 59 -9.82 33.64 12.23
C HIS A 59 -9.00 34.43 13.26
N GLY A 60 -8.68 33.78 14.38
CA GLY A 60 -7.94 34.36 15.49
C GLY A 60 -6.91 33.41 16.12
N SER A 61 -5.99 34.00 16.88
CA SER A 61 -5.08 33.33 17.80
C SER A 61 -4.67 34.32 18.92
N PRO A 62 -3.98 33.89 20.01
CA PRO A 62 -3.64 34.77 21.13
C PRO A 62 -2.96 36.09 20.71
N GLY A 63 -3.70 37.20 20.84
CA GLY A 63 -3.22 38.54 20.50
C GLY A 63 -3.14 38.86 19.01
N SER A 64 -3.90 38.15 18.17
CA SER A 64 -3.86 38.28 16.71
C SER A 64 -5.22 38.04 16.03
N LEU A 65 -5.48 38.76 14.94
CA LEU A 65 -6.63 38.59 14.03
C LEU A 65 -6.19 38.63 12.58
N THR A 66 -6.77 37.76 11.75
CA THR A 66 -6.52 37.74 10.30
C THR A 66 -7.62 38.53 9.58
N LEU A 67 -7.27 39.64 8.90
CA LEU A 67 -8.24 40.56 8.31
C LEU A 67 -7.89 40.92 6.86
N GLY A 68 -8.68 40.45 5.90
CA GLY A 68 -8.34 40.54 4.48
C GLY A 68 -6.92 40.04 4.26
N ALA A 69 -6.14 40.65 3.38
CA ALA A 69 -4.75 40.28 3.06
C ALA A 69 -3.77 40.22 4.26
N GLY A 70 -4.08 40.81 5.41
CA GLY A 70 -3.12 41.02 6.50
C GLY A 70 -3.48 40.34 7.82
N VAL A 71 -2.52 40.39 8.75
CA VAL A 71 -2.69 39.97 10.15
C VAL A 71 -2.49 41.18 11.04
N LEU A 72 -3.44 41.45 11.95
CA LEU A 72 -3.35 42.48 12.97
C LEU A 72 -2.97 41.84 14.30
N ASN A 73 -1.82 42.21 14.87
CA ASN A 73 -1.32 41.60 16.10
C ASN A 73 -0.59 42.62 16.99
N GLY A 74 -0.24 42.21 18.21
CA GLY A 74 0.45 43.08 19.18
C GLY A 74 1.73 43.76 18.67
N GLY A 75 2.41 43.15 17.69
CA GLY A 75 3.66 43.68 17.10
C GLY A 75 3.44 44.84 16.12
N ASN A 76 2.30 44.89 15.42
CA ASN A 76 2.04 45.87 14.36
C ASN A 76 0.91 46.88 14.67
N LEU A 77 0.23 46.78 15.81
CA LEU A 77 -0.81 47.74 16.23
C LEU A 77 -0.36 49.21 16.19
N ALA A 78 0.93 49.47 16.48
CA ALA A 78 1.47 50.82 16.45
C ALA A 78 1.52 51.41 15.03
N ASP A 79 1.81 50.59 14.03
CA ASP A 79 1.89 50.99 12.63
C ASP A 79 0.50 51.31 12.07
N HIS A 80 -0.54 50.63 12.59
CA HIS A 80 -1.94 50.83 12.21
C HIS A 80 -2.70 51.84 13.08
N ALA A 81 -2.02 52.56 13.98
CA ALA A 81 -2.66 53.45 14.97
C ALA A 81 -3.59 54.50 14.35
N ALA A 82 -3.22 55.07 13.20
CA ALA A 82 -4.04 56.08 12.52
C ALA A 82 -5.34 55.49 11.95
N GLN A 83 -5.27 54.30 11.33
CA GLN A 83 -6.44 53.60 10.78
C GLN A 83 -7.37 53.12 11.90
N LEU A 84 -6.80 52.58 12.99
CA LEU A 84 -7.59 52.14 14.14
C LEU A 84 -8.30 53.31 14.83
N ALA A 85 -7.65 54.46 14.95
CA ALA A 85 -8.29 55.68 15.44
C ALA A 85 -9.39 56.19 14.51
N GLU A 86 -9.22 56.07 13.18
CA GLU A 86 -10.26 56.40 12.20
C GLU A 86 -11.49 55.49 12.38
N ILE A 87 -11.28 54.16 12.43
CA ILE A 87 -12.34 53.18 12.67
C ILE A 87 -13.08 53.47 13.98
N GLY A 88 -12.34 53.71 15.06
CA GLY A 88 -12.91 54.04 16.36
C GLY A 88 -13.71 55.34 16.37
N SER A 89 -13.34 56.33 15.54
CA SER A 89 -14.09 57.60 15.42
C SER A 89 -15.49 57.44 14.81
N HIS A 90 -15.78 56.29 14.19
CA HIS A 90 -17.11 55.93 13.68
C HIS A 90 -17.99 55.23 14.72
N LEU A 91 -17.49 54.94 15.91
CA LEU A 91 -18.29 54.42 17.03
C LEU A 91 -18.86 55.57 17.87
N THR A 92 -20.01 55.33 18.50
CA THR A 92 -20.54 56.23 19.54
C THR A 92 -19.63 56.24 20.77
N VAL A 93 -19.83 57.20 21.66
CA VAL A 93 -19.14 57.18 22.97
C VAL A 93 -19.60 55.94 23.74
N GLY A 94 -18.68 55.04 24.09
CA GLY A 94 -18.99 53.71 24.64
C GLY A 94 -19.56 52.75 23.59
N GLY A 95 -19.12 52.89 22.33
CA GLY A 95 -19.44 51.92 21.29
C GLY A 95 -18.48 50.73 21.35
N ASP A 96 -18.99 49.56 20.97
CA ASP A 96 -18.30 48.29 21.12
C ASP A 96 -17.52 47.89 19.87
N LEU A 97 -16.33 47.32 20.06
CA LEU A 97 -15.61 46.57 19.04
C LEU A 97 -15.52 45.10 19.46
N LEU A 98 -16.32 44.26 18.81
CA LEU A 98 -16.52 42.86 19.16
C LEU A 98 -15.77 41.95 18.19
N LEU A 99 -14.79 41.19 18.71
CA LEU A 99 -13.84 40.41 17.92
C LEU A 99 -14.14 38.91 18.07
N TYR A 100 -14.71 38.30 17.03
CA TYR A 100 -15.01 36.87 16.96
C TYR A 100 -13.92 36.17 16.17
N GLY A 101 -13.03 35.51 16.90
CA GLY A 101 -11.96 34.66 16.41
C GLY A 101 -11.43 33.85 17.58
N CYS A 102 -11.01 32.61 17.35
CA CYS A 102 -10.56 31.73 18.42
C CYS A 102 -9.40 32.38 19.21
N ASP A 103 -9.44 32.28 20.53
CA ASP A 103 -8.35 32.59 21.45
C ASP A 103 -7.78 34.03 21.39
N VAL A 104 -8.43 34.98 20.73
CA VAL A 104 -7.88 36.33 20.47
C VAL A 104 -7.42 37.05 21.74
N ALA A 105 -8.16 36.89 22.85
CA ALA A 105 -7.82 37.45 24.15
C ALA A 105 -7.23 36.45 25.14
N LEU A 106 -6.84 35.26 24.69
CA LEU A 106 -6.23 34.23 25.53
C LEU A 106 -4.85 34.68 26.05
N GLY A 107 -4.64 34.51 27.36
CA GLY A 107 -3.36 34.77 28.02
C GLY A 107 -2.93 36.24 28.05
N ASP A 108 -1.72 36.48 28.56
CA ASP A 108 -1.18 37.84 28.74
C ASP A 108 -1.04 38.59 27.41
N ALA A 109 -0.70 37.89 26.33
CA ALA A 109 -0.56 38.46 24.99
C ALA A 109 -1.92 38.93 24.43
N GLY A 110 -2.96 38.10 24.54
CA GLY A 110 -4.31 38.45 24.11
C GLY A 110 -4.91 39.61 24.91
N GLN A 111 -4.70 39.63 26.23
CA GLN A 111 -5.16 40.76 27.07
C GLN A 111 -4.47 42.07 26.68
N ALA A 112 -3.14 42.06 26.54
CA ALA A 112 -2.39 43.24 26.12
C ALA A 112 -2.82 43.75 24.73
N PHE A 113 -3.17 42.82 23.83
CA PHE A 113 -3.66 43.13 22.49
C PHE A 113 -5.00 43.88 22.53
N ILE A 114 -6.02 43.36 23.24
CA ILE A 114 -7.33 44.02 23.32
C ILE A 114 -7.27 45.35 24.08
N GLU A 115 -6.45 45.45 25.13
CA GLU A 115 -6.21 46.71 25.85
C GLU A 115 -5.58 47.77 24.94
N ARG A 116 -4.63 47.36 24.10
CA ARG A 116 -3.97 48.27 23.16
C ARG A 116 -4.92 48.71 22.05
N LEU A 117 -5.77 47.80 21.55
CA LEU A 117 -6.83 48.15 20.60
C LEU A 117 -7.79 49.18 21.20
N ALA A 118 -8.29 48.95 22.42
CA ALA A 118 -9.18 49.89 23.10
C ALA A 118 -8.56 51.29 23.24
N GLN A 119 -7.26 51.37 23.55
CA GLN A 119 -6.55 52.65 23.61
C GLN A 119 -6.45 53.37 22.25
N LEU A 120 -6.29 52.62 21.16
CA LEU A 120 -6.09 53.17 19.82
C LEU A 120 -7.42 53.57 19.15
N THR A 121 -8.47 52.79 19.36
CA THR A 121 -9.81 53.04 18.80
C THR A 121 -10.63 53.97 19.70
N GLY A 122 -10.40 53.94 21.02
CA GLY A 122 -11.26 54.61 22.00
C GLY A 122 -12.58 53.88 22.26
N ALA A 123 -12.72 52.65 21.78
CA ALA A 123 -13.89 51.79 21.94
C ALA A 123 -13.73 50.82 23.12
N ASP A 124 -14.85 50.26 23.59
CA ASP A 124 -14.84 49.11 24.48
C ASP A 124 -14.65 47.85 23.62
N VAL A 125 -13.53 47.14 23.83
CA VAL A 125 -13.15 45.97 23.02
C VAL A 125 -13.44 44.69 23.79
N ALA A 126 -14.10 43.73 23.14
CA ALA A 126 -14.28 42.37 23.65
C ALA A 126 -13.86 41.32 22.63
N ALA A 127 -13.32 40.19 23.12
CA ALA A 127 -12.86 39.09 22.29
C ALA A 127 -12.95 37.74 23.03
N SER A 128 -12.91 36.64 22.26
CA SER A 128 -12.92 35.27 22.80
C SER A 128 -11.61 34.94 23.52
N THR A 129 -11.69 34.14 24.58
CA THR A 129 -10.51 33.53 25.22
C THR A 129 -10.40 32.03 24.97
N ASP A 130 -11.34 31.46 24.23
CA ASP A 130 -11.36 30.07 23.79
C ASP A 130 -11.82 29.95 22.32
N LEU A 131 -12.13 28.73 21.88
CA LEU A 131 -12.56 28.45 20.52
C LEU A 131 -13.90 29.15 20.21
N THR A 132 -13.94 29.93 19.14
CA THR A 132 -15.17 30.58 18.66
C THR A 132 -15.80 29.78 17.51
N GLY A 133 -17.07 29.39 17.61
CA GLY A 133 -17.78 28.66 16.54
C GLY A 133 -18.73 27.58 17.03
N ALA A 134 -18.70 26.41 16.38
CA ALA A 134 -19.62 25.30 16.63
C ALA A 134 -19.42 24.64 18.00
N ALA A 135 -20.51 24.54 18.77
CA ALA A 135 -20.52 23.85 20.07
C ALA A 135 -20.16 22.37 20.00
N GLY A 136 -20.45 21.69 18.88
CA GLY A 136 -20.07 20.30 18.66
C GLY A 136 -18.56 20.09 18.54
N LEU A 137 -17.82 21.14 18.17
CA LEU A 137 -16.36 21.16 18.04
C LEU A 137 -15.69 21.81 19.27
N GLY A 138 -16.46 22.08 20.33
CA GLY A 138 -15.94 22.67 21.57
C GLY A 138 -15.85 24.20 21.55
N GLY A 139 -16.33 24.88 20.51
CA GLY A 139 -16.38 26.34 20.46
C GLY A 139 -17.71 26.95 20.90
N ASP A 140 -17.72 28.24 21.19
CA ASP A 140 -18.96 29.00 21.36
C ASP A 140 -18.87 30.40 20.74
N TRP A 141 -19.85 31.29 20.97
CA TRP A 141 -19.84 32.66 20.41
C TRP A 141 -19.80 33.73 21.51
N ARG A 142 -19.35 33.35 22.69
CA ARG A 142 -19.19 34.24 23.83
C ARG A 142 -17.84 34.95 23.71
N LEU A 143 -17.79 36.13 24.29
CA LEU A 143 -16.58 36.95 24.38
C LEU A 143 -16.29 37.13 25.87
N GLU A 144 -15.32 36.38 26.39
CA GLU A 144 -15.07 36.25 27.83
C GLU A 144 -14.23 37.41 28.36
N ALA A 145 -13.45 38.04 27.48
CA ALA A 145 -12.59 39.16 27.81
C ALA A 145 -13.15 40.45 27.24
N ALA A 146 -13.15 41.51 28.05
CA ALA A 146 -13.54 42.85 27.65
C ALA A 146 -12.72 43.91 28.39
N THR A 147 -12.48 45.04 27.74
CA THR A 147 -11.73 46.18 28.28
C THR A 147 -12.62 47.22 28.98
N GLY A 148 -13.95 47.08 28.86
CA GLY A 148 -14.96 47.95 29.46
C GLY A 148 -16.34 47.27 29.52
N PRO A 149 -17.39 47.98 29.96
CA PRO A 149 -18.76 47.49 29.86
C PRO A 149 -19.13 47.29 28.39
N LEU A 150 -19.99 46.31 28.09
CA LEU A 150 -20.50 46.09 26.74
C LEU A 150 -21.96 46.53 26.66
N GLU A 151 -22.25 47.47 25.77
CA GLU A 151 -23.59 47.99 25.49
C GLU A 151 -24.36 47.08 24.53
N THR A 152 -23.63 46.27 23.76
CA THR A 152 -24.14 45.39 22.72
C THR A 152 -23.89 43.91 23.04
N ALA A 153 -24.93 43.09 22.88
CA ALA A 153 -24.80 41.64 23.07
C ALA A 153 -23.96 40.99 21.96
N SER A 154 -23.15 39.99 22.33
CA SER A 154 -22.38 39.20 21.35
C SER A 154 -23.31 38.48 20.37
N LEU A 155 -22.81 38.24 19.16
CA LEU A 155 -23.47 37.40 18.17
C LEU A 155 -23.51 35.96 18.67
N ALA A 156 -24.47 35.19 18.17
CA ALA A 156 -24.52 33.74 18.33
C ALA A 156 -25.00 33.17 17.00
N LEU A 157 -24.05 32.81 16.13
CA LEU A 157 -24.35 32.39 14.76
C LEU A 157 -24.35 30.85 14.66
N PRO A 158 -25.32 30.26 13.94
CA PRO A 158 -25.35 28.82 13.64
C PRO A 158 -24.31 28.50 12.56
N TYR A 159 -23.05 28.46 12.98
CA TYR A 159 -21.90 28.10 12.16
C TYR A 159 -21.40 26.72 12.56
N ASP A 160 -21.13 25.88 11.56
CA ASP A 160 -20.76 24.47 11.78
C ASP A 160 -19.24 24.25 11.96
N GLY A 161 -18.42 25.29 11.74
CA GLY A 161 -16.96 25.26 11.94
C GLY A 161 -16.45 26.07 13.14
N LEU A 162 -15.13 26.18 13.27
CA LEU A 162 -14.43 27.05 14.23
C LEU A 162 -13.70 28.19 13.52
N LEU A 163 -13.43 29.29 14.23
CA LEU A 163 -12.71 30.47 13.72
C LEU A 163 -11.21 30.45 14.08
N LEU A 164 -10.57 29.29 13.92
CA LEU A 164 -9.21 29.01 14.40
C LEU A 164 -8.15 29.28 13.32
N ASN A 165 -7.00 29.86 13.70
CA ASN A 165 -5.78 29.84 12.89
C ASN A 165 -4.71 29.08 13.67
N VAL A 166 -4.16 28.01 13.11
CA VAL A 166 -3.13 27.20 13.79
C VAL A 166 -1.76 27.67 13.31
N SER A 167 -0.97 28.27 14.19
CA SER A 167 0.37 28.77 13.86
C SER A 167 1.44 28.20 14.78
N GLY A 168 2.56 27.77 14.19
CA GLY A 168 3.76 27.32 14.89
C GLY A 168 4.73 28.47 15.19
N THR A 169 5.96 28.10 15.52
CA THR A 169 7.07 28.93 15.95
C THR A 169 8.21 28.90 14.92
N ASP A 170 9.39 29.42 15.27
CA ASP A 170 10.59 29.34 14.41
C ASP A 170 11.34 28.00 14.56
N GLY A 171 10.72 26.97 15.13
CA GLY A 171 11.32 25.66 15.33
C GLY A 171 10.40 24.57 14.82
N ASN A 172 10.92 23.33 14.74
CA ASN A 172 10.17 22.19 14.22
C ASN A 172 8.94 21.87 15.07
N ASP A 173 7.78 22.24 14.56
CA ASP A 173 6.49 22.13 15.23
C ASP A 173 5.64 21.00 14.66
N THR A 174 4.64 20.59 15.44
CA THR A 174 3.57 19.69 14.98
C THR A 174 2.25 20.40 15.22
N LEU A 175 1.59 20.74 14.12
CA LEU A 175 0.34 21.47 14.09
C LEU A 175 -0.77 20.54 13.61
N THR A 176 -1.83 20.45 14.40
CA THR A 176 -3.02 19.67 14.05
C THR A 176 -4.22 20.60 14.03
N GLY A 177 -4.86 20.69 12.86
CA GLY A 177 -6.15 21.33 12.64
C GLY A 177 -7.29 20.50 13.20
N THR A 178 -8.50 20.88 12.82
CA THR A 178 -9.76 20.34 13.29
C THR A 178 -10.46 19.56 12.17
N ASP A 179 -11.73 19.21 12.34
CA ASP A 179 -12.53 18.58 11.27
C ASP A 179 -13.19 19.63 10.33
N GLY A 180 -12.89 20.91 10.49
CA GLY A 180 -13.41 22.02 9.68
C GLY A 180 -12.35 22.65 8.78
N ASP A 181 -12.72 23.68 8.01
CA ASP A 181 -11.76 24.38 7.13
C ASP A 181 -10.73 25.18 7.96
N ASP A 182 -9.48 24.71 8.01
CA ASP A 182 -8.40 25.30 8.79
C ASP A 182 -7.35 26.04 7.94
N VAL A 183 -6.70 27.02 8.56
CA VAL A 183 -5.51 27.68 8.02
C VAL A 183 -4.34 27.40 8.95
N LEU A 184 -3.31 26.73 8.41
CA LEU A 184 -2.13 26.28 9.14
C LEU A 184 -0.89 27.04 8.64
N THR A 185 -0.05 27.51 9.56
CA THR A 185 1.23 28.16 9.26
C THR A 185 2.31 27.58 10.15
N GLY A 186 3.25 26.83 9.58
CA GLY A 186 4.35 26.19 10.31
C GLY A 186 5.28 27.20 10.97
N GLY A 187 5.86 28.09 10.17
CA GLY A 187 6.84 29.06 10.62
C GLY A 187 8.19 28.76 9.98
N LEU A 188 9.28 28.89 10.74
CA LEU A 188 10.60 28.41 10.29
C LEU A 188 10.86 27.03 10.89
N GLY A 189 11.65 26.19 10.22
CA GLY A 189 12.00 24.86 10.71
C GLY A 189 11.41 23.75 9.84
N ASP A 190 11.55 22.50 10.26
CA ASP A 190 10.90 21.39 9.54
C ASP A 190 9.62 21.00 10.30
N ASP A 191 8.45 21.42 9.81
CA ASP A 191 7.18 21.27 10.52
C ASP A 191 6.34 20.09 10.04
N LEU A 192 5.42 19.64 10.89
CA LEU A 192 4.37 18.68 10.57
C LEU A 192 3.01 19.36 10.66
N LEU A 193 2.34 19.55 9.52
CA LEU A 193 1.02 20.21 9.43
C LEU A 193 -0.05 19.17 9.09
N GLN A 194 -1.06 19.02 9.93
CA GLN A 194 -2.16 18.09 9.73
C GLN A 194 -3.47 18.88 9.65
N GLY A 195 -4.06 19.00 8.45
CA GLY A 195 -5.30 19.76 8.22
C GLY A 195 -6.50 19.17 8.94
N GLY A 196 -6.70 17.87 8.81
CA GLY A 196 -7.89 17.17 9.32
C GLY A 196 -8.93 16.97 8.22
N LEU A 197 -10.22 17.05 8.55
CA LEU A 197 -11.31 17.05 7.57
C LEU A 197 -11.60 18.50 7.14
N GLY A 198 -12.13 18.72 5.94
CA GLY A 198 -12.43 20.08 5.43
C GLY A 198 -11.53 20.52 4.28
N ASN A 199 -11.56 21.81 3.95
CA ASN A 199 -10.71 22.46 2.94
C ASN A 199 -9.63 23.30 3.61
N ASP A 200 -8.47 22.68 3.83
CA ASP A 200 -7.41 23.24 4.62
C ASP A 200 -6.35 23.93 3.76
N ILE A 201 -5.77 24.97 4.34
CA ILE A 201 -4.78 25.81 3.68
C ILE A 201 -3.50 25.79 4.51
N ALA A 202 -2.40 25.30 3.93
CA ALA A 202 -1.07 25.55 4.48
C ALA A 202 -0.48 26.83 3.85
N VAL A 203 0.05 27.73 4.69
CA VAL A 203 0.55 29.04 4.29
C VAL A 203 2.07 29.11 4.41
N PHE A 204 2.71 29.58 3.34
CA PHE A 204 4.15 29.80 3.20
C PHE A 204 4.42 31.26 2.85
N THR A 205 5.47 31.87 3.42
CA THR A 205 5.71 33.33 3.32
C THR A 205 6.47 33.76 2.07
N GLY A 206 7.13 32.84 1.36
CA GLY A 206 7.84 33.06 0.10
C GLY A 206 6.97 32.87 -1.15
N ASN A 207 7.55 33.13 -2.33
CA ASN A 207 6.85 32.88 -3.60
C ASN A 207 6.99 31.40 -3.99
N LEU A 208 6.02 30.85 -4.72
CA LEU A 208 6.03 29.43 -5.14
C LEU A 208 7.35 29.00 -5.84
N ALA A 209 8.01 29.92 -6.56
CA ALA A 209 9.25 29.64 -7.26
C ALA A 209 10.45 29.31 -6.35
N ASP A 210 10.36 29.68 -5.07
CA ASP A 210 11.38 29.41 -4.06
C ASP A 210 11.21 28.00 -3.44
N TYR A 211 10.09 27.31 -3.68
CA TYR A 211 9.77 26.03 -3.05
C TYR A 211 9.82 24.85 -4.01
N ARG A 212 10.13 23.68 -3.45
CA ARG A 212 9.98 22.38 -4.08
C ARG A 212 8.90 21.58 -3.36
N ILE A 213 7.92 21.11 -4.13
CA ILE A 213 6.80 20.30 -3.61
C ILE A 213 6.97 18.86 -4.09
N ALA A 214 6.83 17.90 -3.18
CA ALA A 214 6.88 16.47 -3.46
C ALA A 214 5.71 15.75 -2.78
N ALA A 215 5.02 14.87 -3.51
CA ALA A 215 3.98 14.01 -2.95
C ALA A 215 4.54 12.61 -2.68
N PHE A 216 4.11 11.99 -1.59
CA PHE A 216 4.53 10.66 -1.17
C PHE A 216 3.37 9.67 -1.23
N GLY A 217 3.69 8.37 -1.34
CA GLY A 217 2.70 7.30 -1.48
C GLY A 217 1.87 7.02 -0.21
N ASP A 218 2.18 7.69 0.89
CA ASP A 218 1.42 7.65 2.15
C ASP A 218 0.38 8.79 2.25
N GLY A 219 0.20 9.58 1.17
CA GLY A 219 -0.73 10.70 1.12
C GLY A 219 -0.18 12.01 1.68
N SER A 220 1.08 12.03 2.15
CA SER A 220 1.73 13.26 2.60
C SER A 220 2.31 14.09 1.45
N LEU A 221 2.44 15.39 1.69
CA LEU A 221 3.21 16.31 0.86
C LEU A 221 4.43 16.79 1.64
N GLN A 222 5.60 16.87 1.01
CA GLN A 222 6.66 17.74 1.49
C GLN A 222 6.71 19.03 0.68
N VAL A 223 6.76 20.16 1.38
CA VAL A 223 7.03 21.48 0.82
C VAL A 223 8.34 21.95 1.41
N ARG A 224 9.33 22.17 0.54
CA ARG A 224 10.68 22.54 0.97
C ARG A 224 11.07 23.87 0.38
N ASP A 225 11.45 24.81 1.23
CA ASP A 225 12.10 26.04 0.82
C ASP A 225 13.50 25.73 0.25
N GLN A 226 13.80 26.28 -0.93
CA GLN A 226 15.08 26.14 -1.62
C GLN A 226 15.93 27.41 -1.55
N ASN A 227 15.42 28.49 -0.97
CA ASN A 227 16.04 29.80 -0.95
C ASN A 227 16.34 30.25 0.49
N PRO A 228 17.43 29.79 1.12
CA PRO A 228 17.76 30.14 2.51
C PRO A 228 18.16 31.63 2.73
N ALA A 229 18.00 32.50 1.71
CA ALA A 229 18.43 33.90 1.75
C ALA A 229 17.32 34.89 2.21
N ASP A 230 16.05 34.50 2.20
CA ASP A 230 14.90 35.30 2.64
C ASP A 230 14.29 34.83 3.96
N GLY A 231 14.64 33.61 4.41
CA GLY A 231 14.29 33.06 5.72
C GLY A 231 13.89 31.61 5.51
N ASP A 232 14.79 30.68 5.86
CA ASP A 232 14.61 29.24 5.56
C ASP A 232 13.41 28.67 6.33
N GLU A 233 12.27 28.55 5.65
CA GLU A 233 11.08 27.86 6.15
C GLU A 233 11.27 26.34 6.19
N GLY A 234 12.46 25.83 5.84
CA GLY A 234 12.81 24.43 6.03
C GLY A 234 12.04 23.48 5.11
N THR A 235 11.80 22.26 5.61
CA THR A 235 11.08 21.18 4.91
C THR A 235 9.88 20.73 5.73
N ASP A 236 8.71 21.19 5.32
CA ASP A 236 7.46 20.87 5.98
C ASP A 236 6.84 19.60 5.41
N THR A 237 6.20 18.82 6.28
CA THR A 237 5.43 17.62 5.93
C THR A 237 3.95 17.87 6.22
N LEU A 238 3.09 17.69 5.22
CA LEU A 238 1.68 18.07 5.27
C LEU A 238 0.78 16.86 5.06
N PHE A 239 -0.29 16.77 5.84
CA PHE A 239 -1.35 15.77 5.72
C PHE A 239 -2.72 16.46 5.65
N GLY A 240 -3.60 16.01 4.76
CA GLY A 240 -4.98 16.53 4.67
C GLY A 240 -5.07 18.01 4.28
N ILE A 241 -4.11 18.53 3.48
CA ILE A 241 -4.11 19.92 3.02
C ILE A 241 -4.58 20.00 1.56
N GLN A 242 -5.61 20.81 1.31
CA GLN A 242 -6.25 20.95 -0.01
C GLN A 242 -5.65 22.10 -0.83
N THR A 243 -5.09 23.12 -0.15
CA THR A 243 -4.50 24.30 -0.78
C THR A 243 -3.16 24.67 -0.16
N LEU A 244 -2.16 24.95 -0.99
CA LEU A 244 -0.91 25.58 -0.56
C LEU A 244 -0.94 27.05 -0.99
N ARG A 245 -0.77 27.95 -0.02
CA ARG A 245 -0.78 29.40 -0.21
C ARG A 245 0.64 29.94 -0.12
N PHE A 246 1.10 30.54 -1.20
CA PHE A 246 2.39 31.25 -1.29
C PHE A 246 2.15 32.75 -1.42
N ALA A 247 3.19 33.56 -1.23
CA ALA A 247 3.10 35.02 -1.34
C ALA A 247 2.60 35.52 -2.70
N ASP A 248 2.84 34.77 -3.79
CA ASP A 248 2.44 35.16 -5.14
C ASP A 248 1.16 34.49 -5.65
N ARG A 249 0.74 33.35 -5.08
CA ARG A 249 -0.47 32.61 -5.50
C ARG A 249 -0.86 31.47 -4.56
N ASP A 250 -2.11 31.04 -4.68
CA ASP A 250 -2.59 29.76 -4.17
C ASP A 250 -2.45 28.67 -5.26
N ILE A 251 -2.10 27.46 -4.85
CA ILE A 251 -2.20 26.26 -5.68
C ILE A 251 -3.07 25.22 -4.98
N GLY A 252 -4.03 24.66 -5.73
CA GLY A 252 -4.79 23.51 -5.27
C GLY A 252 -3.95 22.24 -5.40
N VAL A 253 -3.83 21.48 -4.32
CA VAL A 253 -3.21 20.15 -4.35
C VAL A 253 -4.30 19.13 -4.66
N ALA A 254 -4.75 19.13 -5.91
CA ALA A 254 -5.72 18.17 -6.42
C ALA A 254 -5.07 16.78 -6.45
N GLY A 255 -5.34 15.98 -5.42
CA GLY A 255 -4.81 14.61 -5.31
C GLY A 255 -5.05 13.90 -3.98
N VAL A 256 -5.59 14.57 -2.96
CA VAL A 256 -5.93 13.94 -1.68
C VAL A 256 -7.27 14.51 -1.20
N GLY A 257 -8.37 14.02 -1.78
CA GLY A 257 -9.72 14.37 -1.33
C GLY A 257 -10.16 13.49 -0.15
N ASN A 258 -11.02 14.02 0.71
CA ASN A 258 -11.76 13.22 1.70
C ASN A 258 -12.69 12.20 1.01
N GLU A 259 -13.20 11.23 1.78
CA GLU A 259 -14.17 10.25 1.31
C GLU A 259 -15.35 10.94 0.61
N PHE A 260 -15.70 10.47 -0.59
CA PHE A 260 -16.85 10.95 -1.33
C PHE A 260 -17.67 9.77 -1.85
N GLN A 261 -18.97 9.97 -1.95
CA GLN A 261 -19.88 8.93 -2.40
C GLN A 261 -19.76 8.73 -3.92
N VAL A 262 -19.57 7.48 -4.35
CA VAL A 262 -19.32 7.14 -5.77
C VAL A 262 -20.59 6.87 -6.59
N ASN A 263 -21.68 6.49 -5.93
CA ASN A 263 -22.97 6.14 -6.52
C ASN A 263 -23.99 7.27 -6.38
N THR A 264 -24.88 7.38 -7.36
CA THR A 264 -26.05 8.27 -7.33
C THR A 264 -27.33 7.57 -6.85
N THR A 265 -27.41 6.25 -7.04
CA THR A 265 -28.52 5.43 -6.54
C THR A 265 -28.23 4.95 -5.11
N THR A 266 -29.07 5.36 -4.16
CA THR A 266 -28.90 5.04 -2.72
C THR A 266 -30.04 4.18 -2.14
N ALA A 267 -30.93 3.69 -2.99
CA ALA A 267 -32.01 2.82 -2.57
C ALA A 267 -31.49 1.38 -2.45
N SER A 268 -31.81 0.71 -1.34
CA SER A 268 -31.29 -0.62 -1.03
C SER A 268 -29.76 -0.66 -0.97
N ASP A 269 -29.21 -1.86 -0.97
CA ASP A 269 -27.80 -2.15 -0.78
C ASP A 269 -26.97 -1.99 -2.07
N GLN A 270 -25.76 -1.44 -1.93
CA GLN A 270 -24.71 -1.41 -2.96
C GLN A 270 -23.42 -2.02 -2.42
N TRP A 271 -22.99 -3.15 -2.97
CA TRP A 271 -21.92 -3.99 -2.41
C TRP A 271 -20.75 -4.20 -3.38
N TYR A 272 -19.66 -4.77 -2.87
CA TYR A 272 -18.47 -5.21 -3.60
C TYR A 272 -17.95 -4.22 -4.65
N PRO A 273 -17.53 -3.00 -4.23
CA PRO A 273 -16.93 -2.06 -5.16
C PRO A 273 -15.59 -2.58 -5.67
N ALA A 274 -15.32 -2.38 -6.95
CA ALA A 274 -14.02 -2.58 -7.58
C ALA A 274 -13.59 -1.30 -8.30
N VAL A 275 -12.29 -1.03 -8.34
CA VAL A 275 -11.75 0.20 -8.93
C VAL A 275 -10.56 -0.11 -9.84
N ALA A 276 -10.50 0.57 -10.98
CA ALA A 276 -9.34 0.56 -11.87
C ALA A 276 -8.92 1.98 -12.24
N ALA A 277 -7.63 2.28 -12.06
CA ALA A 277 -7.02 3.48 -12.64
C ALA A 277 -6.94 3.33 -14.16
N LEU A 278 -7.38 4.35 -14.90
CA LEU A 278 -7.41 4.34 -16.36
C LEU A 278 -6.21 5.08 -16.94
N HIS A 279 -5.82 4.72 -18.17
CA HIS A 279 -4.65 5.30 -18.84
C HIS A 279 -4.74 6.80 -19.14
N ASP A 280 -5.94 7.40 -19.10
CA ASP A 280 -6.12 8.85 -19.24
C ASP A 280 -5.96 9.63 -17.93
N GLY A 281 -5.51 8.95 -16.87
CA GLY A 281 -5.35 9.50 -15.52
C GLY A 281 -6.65 9.50 -14.71
N GLY A 282 -7.79 9.14 -15.31
CA GLY A 282 -9.05 8.93 -14.59
C GLY A 282 -9.11 7.57 -13.89
N TYR A 283 -10.29 7.23 -13.40
CA TYR A 283 -10.56 5.91 -12.82
C TYR A 283 -12.01 5.49 -13.05
N LEU A 284 -12.28 4.19 -13.00
CA LEU A 284 -13.63 3.61 -13.04
C LEU A 284 -13.89 2.89 -11.72
N VAL A 285 -15.01 3.19 -11.08
CA VAL A 285 -15.54 2.42 -9.95
C VAL A 285 -16.74 1.62 -10.45
N THR A 286 -16.78 0.33 -10.15
CA THR A 286 -17.91 -0.56 -10.40
C THR A 286 -18.41 -1.19 -9.11
N TRP A 287 -19.69 -1.48 -9.00
CA TRP A 287 -20.30 -2.09 -7.81
C TRP A 287 -21.54 -2.90 -8.20
N GLU A 288 -22.01 -3.79 -7.32
CA GLU A 288 -23.34 -4.38 -7.47
C GLU A 288 -24.40 -3.53 -6.75
N SER A 289 -25.60 -3.45 -7.31
CA SER A 289 -26.71 -2.64 -6.79
C SER A 289 -28.00 -3.45 -6.74
N SER A 290 -28.62 -3.50 -5.56
CA SER A 290 -29.82 -4.31 -5.30
C SER A 290 -31.10 -3.62 -5.80
N GLY A 291 -31.79 -4.27 -6.73
CA GLY A 291 -33.12 -3.87 -7.21
C GLY A 291 -33.15 -2.69 -8.19
N GLN A 292 -32.00 -2.11 -8.55
CA GLN A 292 -31.91 -0.93 -9.40
C GLN A 292 -32.36 -1.19 -10.85
N ASP A 293 -32.15 -2.40 -11.37
CA ASP A 293 -32.62 -2.81 -12.70
C ASP A 293 -34.02 -3.46 -12.69
N GLY A 294 -34.64 -3.58 -11.51
CA GLY A 294 -35.95 -4.19 -11.31
C GLY A 294 -35.93 -5.70 -11.03
N SER A 295 -34.77 -6.35 -10.92
CA SER A 295 -34.67 -7.78 -10.59
C SER A 295 -33.32 -8.13 -9.96
N GLY A 296 -33.33 -8.67 -8.74
CA GLY A 296 -32.09 -9.14 -8.09
C GLY A 296 -31.07 -8.01 -7.92
N THR A 297 -29.78 -8.33 -8.08
CA THR A 297 -28.67 -7.37 -8.18
C THR A 297 -28.22 -7.18 -9.63
N GLY A 298 -27.81 -5.96 -9.98
CA GLY A 298 -27.15 -5.64 -11.25
C GLY A 298 -25.79 -4.99 -11.03
N ILE A 299 -24.94 -4.95 -12.06
CA ILE A 299 -23.61 -4.33 -12.02
C ILE A 299 -23.67 -2.91 -12.59
N TYR A 300 -23.15 -1.95 -11.83
CA TYR A 300 -23.14 -0.54 -12.17
C TYR A 300 -21.74 0.02 -12.11
N GLY A 301 -21.51 1.17 -12.75
CA GLY A 301 -20.26 1.88 -12.64
C GLY A 301 -20.38 3.38 -12.88
N GLN A 302 -19.36 4.09 -12.42
CA GLN A 302 -19.16 5.52 -12.63
C GLN A 302 -17.69 5.80 -12.95
N ARG A 303 -17.47 6.50 -14.07
CA ARG A 303 -16.14 6.94 -14.51
C ARG A 303 -15.83 8.32 -13.94
N TYR A 304 -14.58 8.53 -13.58
CA TYR A 304 -14.05 9.78 -13.05
C TYR A 304 -12.85 10.23 -13.88
N ALA A 305 -12.67 11.54 -14.01
CA ALA A 305 -11.48 12.15 -14.59
C ALA A 305 -10.37 12.23 -13.55
N ALA A 306 -9.14 12.55 -13.98
CA ALA A 306 -7.97 12.66 -13.10
C ALA A 306 -8.13 13.65 -11.94
N ASN A 307 -8.99 14.65 -12.09
CA ASN A 307 -9.32 15.62 -11.05
C ASN A 307 -10.49 15.18 -10.13
N GLY A 308 -10.94 13.93 -10.22
CA GLY A 308 -12.05 13.39 -9.44
C GLY A 308 -13.46 13.83 -9.89
N SER A 309 -13.60 14.60 -10.97
CA SER A 309 -14.93 14.93 -11.51
C SER A 309 -15.54 13.75 -12.28
N THR A 310 -16.86 13.60 -12.22
CA THR A 310 -17.56 12.52 -12.94
C THR A 310 -17.48 12.71 -14.45
N VAL A 311 -17.23 11.62 -15.17
CA VAL A 311 -17.26 11.55 -16.64
C VAL A 311 -18.52 10.80 -17.05
N GLY A 312 -19.56 11.55 -17.41
CA GLY A 312 -20.89 10.99 -17.62
C GLY A 312 -21.59 10.67 -16.29
N GLY A 313 -22.77 10.05 -16.38
CA GLY A 313 -23.51 9.58 -15.21
C GLY A 313 -23.28 8.10 -14.95
N GLU A 314 -23.79 7.66 -13.81
CA GLU A 314 -23.87 6.25 -13.43
C GLU A 314 -24.53 5.43 -14.55
N PHE A 315 -23.93 4.29 -14.89
CA PHE A 315 -24.41 3.43 -15.96
C PHE A 315 -24.41 1.96 -15.51
N ARG A 316 -25.37 1.19 -16.05
CA ARG A 316 -25.42 -0.26 -15.85
C ARG A 316 -24.43 -0.93 -16.81
N VAL A 317 -23.58 -1.80 -16.28
CA VAL A 317 -22.59 -2.57 -17.04
C VAL A 317 -23.26 -3.75 -17.72
N ASN A 318 -24.09 -4.50 -16.98
CA ASN A 318 -24.77 -5.69 -17.49
C ASN A 318 -26.00 -5.34 -18.35
N THR A 319 -26.25 -6.14 -19.38
CA THR A 319 -27.45 -6.12 -20.23
C THR A 319 -28.48 -7.15 -19.78
N THR A 320 -28.02 -8.31 -19.30
CA THR A 320 -28.86 -9.31 -18.63
C THR A 320 -29.33 -8.77 -17.29
N THR A 321 -30.63 -8.87 -16.98
CA THR A 321 -31.23 -8.36 -15.72
C THR A 321 -32.00 -9.44 -14.96
N ALA A 322 -32.04 -10.66 -15.48
CA ALA A 322 -32.78 -11.74 -14.83
C ALA A 322 -31.92 -12.34 -13.72
N SER A 323 -32.48 -12.45 -12.50
CA SER A 323 -31.74 -12.93 -11.31
C SER A 323 -30.54 -12.04 -10.97
N ASP A 324 -29.67 -12.52 -10.08
CA ASP A 324 -28.54 -11.76 -9.55
C ASP A 324 -27.32 -11.75 -10.49
N GLN A 325 -26.71 -10.58 -10.62
CA GLN A 325 -25.37 -10.37 -11.18
C GLN A 325 -24.51 -9.74 -10.08
N GLN A 326 -23.37 -10.36 -9.78
CA GLN A 326 -22.63 -10.12 -8.53
C GLN A 326 -21.11 -10.09 -8.73
N TYR A 327 -20.40 -9.59 -7.71
CA TYR A 327 -18.93 -9.58 -7.61
C TYR A 327 -18.23 -9.01 -8.86
N PRO A 328 -18.43 -7.71 -9.17
CA PRO A 328 -17.75 -7.12 -10.30
C PRO A 328 -16.24 -6.98 -10.05
N ALA A 329 -15.45 -7.21 -11.08
CA ALA A 329 -14.03 -6.89 -11.13
C ALA A 329 -13.74 -6.07 -12.39
N VAL A 330 -12.72 -5.21 -12.33
CA VAL A 330 -12.39 -4.28 -13.41
C VAL A 330 -10.89 -4.16 -13.62
N ALA A 331 -10.45 -4.15 -14.87
CA ALA A 331 -9.08 -3.87 -15.26
C ALA A 331 -9.02 -2.86 -16.41
N ALA A 332 -8.11 -1.89 -16.31
CA ALA A 332 -7.73 -1.05 -17.45
C ALA A 332 -6.91 -1.88 -18.43
N LEU A 333 -7.22 -1.78 -19.72
CA LEU A 333 -6.55 -2.52 -20.78
C LEU A 333 -5.51 -1.63 -21.47
N ASN A 334 -4.42 -2.24 -21.94
CA ASN A 334 -3.29 -1.55 -22.56
C ASN A 334 -3.63 -0.70 -23.81
N ASP A 335 -4.78 -0.92 -24.43
CA ASP A 335 -5.28 -0.11 -25.55
C ASP A 335 -6.00 1.18 -25.10
N GLY A 336 -5.99 1.46 -23.79
CA GLY A 336 -6.69 2.57 -23.15
C GLY A 336 -8.13 2.27 -22.76
N GLY A 337 -8.67 1.10 -23.16
CA GLY A 337 -9.98 0.63 -22.75
C GLY A 337 -10.01 0.06 -21.34
N TYR A 338 -11.11 -0.62 -21.02
CA TYR A 338 -11.25 -1.38 -19.77
C TYR A 338 -12.17 -2.59 -19.96
N LEU A 339 -12.00 -3.60 -19.12
CA LEU A 339 -12.85 -4.79 -19.05
C LEU A 339 -13.49 -4.85 -17.67
N VAL A 340 -14.81 -5.05 -17.63
CA VAL A 340 -15.53 -5.37 -16.40
C VAL A 340 -15.99 -6.82 -16.50
N THR A 341 -15.72 -7.62 -15.48
CA THR A 341 -16.19 -9.01 -15.34
C THR A 341 -17.08 -9.16 -14.10
N TRP A 342 -18.01 -10.11 -14.11
CA TRP A 342 -18.92 -10.39 -13.00
C TRP A 342 -19.44 -11.83 -13.10
N GLN A 343 -20.04 -12.35 -12.02
CA GLN A 343 -20.78 -13.61 -12.07
C GLN A 343 -22.28 -13.38 -12.31
N SER A 344 -22.94 -14.30 -13.01
CA SER A 344 -24.36 -14.20 -13.39
C SER A 344 -25.12 -15.51 -13.21
N TRP A 345 -26.30 -15.46 -12.59
CA TRP A 345 -27.14 -16.62 -12.24
C TRP A 345 -28.16 -17.04 -13.33
N ASN A 346 -27.76 -17.11 -14.59
CA ASN A 346 -28.71 -17.15 -15.71
C ASN A 346 -28.94 -18.53 -16.40
N GLN A 347 -28.25 -19.63 -16.05
CA GLN A 347 -28.61 -21.04 -16.36
C GLN A 347 -27.59 -22.07 -15.80
N ASP A 348 -28.06 -23.16 -15.18
CA ASP A 348 -27.28 -24.31 -14.66
C ASP A 348 -26.22 -24.03 -13.56
N GLY A 349 -26.29 -22.85 -12.95
CA GLY A 349 -25.40 -22.39 -11.89
C GLY A 349 -25.15 -20.88 -12.04
N SER A 350 -24.03 -20.42 -11.49
CA SER A 350 -23.43 -19.11 -11.80
C SER A 350 -22.34 -19.30 -12.86
N ASP A 351 -22.28 -18.38 -13.82
CA ASP A 351 -21.26 -18.34 -14.88
C ASP A 351 -20.54 -16.97 -14.87
N ILE A 352 -19.33 -16.91 -15.43
CA ILE A 352 -18.53 -15.69 -15.50
C ILE A 352 -18.78 -14.97 -16.80
N TYR A 353 -19.10 -13.68 -16.72
CA TYR A 353 -19.33 -12.82 -17.88
C TYR A 353 -18.40 -11.60 -17.86
N GLY A 354 -18.24 -10.99 -19.02
CA GLY A 354 -17.54 -9.72 -19.15
C GLY A 354 -18.08 -8.82 -20.25
N GLN A 355 -17.80 -7.52 -20.11
CA GLN A 355 -18.05 -6.49 -21.12
C GLN A 355 -16.82 -5.62 -21.27
N ARG A 356 -16.32 -5.54 -22.51
CA ARG A 356 -15.19 -4.71 -22.88
C ARG A 356 -15.65 -3.31 -23.29
N TYR A 357 -14.88 -2.29 -22.94
CA TYR A 357 -15.12 -0.89 -23.28
C TYR A 357 -13.88 -0.27 -23.91
N ALA A 358 -14.09 0.62 -24.87
CA ALA A 358 -13.03 1.44 -25.45
C ALA A 358 -12.68 2.59 -24.50
N ALA A 359 -11.56 3.28 -24.75
CA ALA A 359 -11.08 4.40 -23.93
C ALA A 359 -12.12 5.52 -23.73
N ASN A 360 -13.04 5.71 -24.69
CA ASN A 360 -14.12 6.69 -24.61
C ASN A 360 -15.35 6.21 -23.82
N GLY A 361 -15.31 5.02 -23.22
CA GLY A 361 -16.40 4.40 -22.47
C GLY A 361 -17.49 3.75 -23.33
N SER A 362 -17.32 3.64 -24.65
CA SER A 362 -18.26 2.89 -25.50
C SER A 362 -17.98 1.39 -25.46
N THR A 363 -19.03 0.57 -25.47
CA THR A 363 -18.92 -0.90 -25.48
C THR A 363 -18.22 -1.40 -26.74
N VAL A 364 -17.25 -2.30 -26.58
CA VAL A 364 -16.60 -3.02 -27.67
C VAL A 364 -17.18 -4.44 -27.72
N GLY A 365 -18.02 -4.70 -28.72
CA GLY A 365 -18.80 -5.94 -28.77
C GLY A 365 -19.95 -5.94 -27.76
N GLY A 366 -20.59 -7.09 -27.59
CA GLY A 366 -21.58 -7.31 -26.52
C GLY A 366 -20.97 -8.11 -25.36
N GLU A 367 -21.81 -8.40 -24.37
CA GLU A 367 -21.44 -9.29 -23.26
C GLU A 367 -20.99 -10.65 -23.79
N PHE A 368 -19.96 -11.19 -23.17
CA PHE A 368 -19.44 -12.52 -23.48
C PHE A 368 -19.28 -13.33 -22.20
N GLN A 369 -19.45 -14.65 -22.31
CA GLN A 369 -19.15 -15.59 -21.25
C GLN A 369 -17.66 -15.92 -21.26
N ALA A 370 -17.00 -15.85 -20.10
CA ALA A 370 -15.57 -16.04 -19.96
C ALA A 370 -15.20 -17.52 -19.76
N ASN A 371 -15.94 -18.24 -18.94
CA ASN A 371 -15.72 -19.67 -18.70
C ASN A 371 -16.25 -20.52 -19.86
N THR A 372 -15.66 -21.70 -20.05
CA THR A 372 -16.17 -22.71 -21.00
C THR A 372 -16.93 -23.83 -20.32
N THR A 373 -16.59 -24.11 -19.06
CA THR A 373 -17.29 -25.09 -18.22
C THR A 373 -18.49 -24.43 -17.56
N THR A 374 -19.71 -24.88 -17.88
CA THR A 374 -20.98 -24.32 -17.39
C THR A 374 -21.74 -25.28 -16.45
N THR A 375 -21.04 -26.28 -15.91
CA THR A 375 -21.65 -27.25 -14.99
C THR A 375 -21.37 -26.80 -13.57
N ASN A 376 -22.41 -26.79 -12.72
CA ASN A 376 -22.35 -26.25 -11.36
C ASN A 376 -21.96 -24.76 -11.37
N ASN A 377 -21.29 -24.29 -10.31
CA ASN A 377 -21.04 -22.87 -10.10
C ASN A 377 -19.64 -22.46 -10.52
N GLN A 378 -19.57 -21.29 -11.17
CA GLN A 378 -18.38 -20.51 -11.47
C GLN A 378 -18.60 -19.10 -10.89
N ASP A 379 -17.78 -18.74 -9.90
CA ASP A 379 -18.02 -17.58 -9.03
C ASP A 379 -16.79 -16.68 -8.87
N THR A 380 -17.01 -15.48 -8.32
CA THR A 380 -15.98 -14.54 -7.84
C THR A 380 -14.84 -14.31 -8.84
N PRO A 381 -15.12 -13.66 -9.99
CA PRO A 381 -14.09 -13.43 -10.99
C PRO A 381 -13.11 -12.33 -10.57
N ALA A 382 -11.86 -12.45 -10.99
CA ALA A 382 -10.90 -11.36 -11.00
C ALA A 382 -10.23 -11.25 -12.38
N VAL A 383 -9.70 -10.06 -12.70
CA VAL A 383 -9.17 -9.76 -14.03
C VAL A 383 -7.90 -8.90 -13.95
N ALA A 384 -6.92 -9.21 -14.79
CA ALA A 384 -5.72 -8.39 -14.99
C ALA A 384 -5.43 -8.22 -16.49
N ALA A 385 -5.04 -7.01 -16.89
CA ALA A 385 -4.45 -6.79 -18.21
C ALA A 385 -3.00 -7.30 -18.22
N LEU A 386 -2.60 -7.93 -19.32
CA LEU A 386 -1.27 -8.51 -19.50
C LEU A 386 -0.42 -7.65 -20.43
N ASP A 387 0.90 -7.68 -20.28
CA ASP A 387 1.85 -6.85 -21.03
C ASP A 387 1.81 -7.06 -22.55
N ASP A 388 1.36 -8.22 -23.00
CA ASP A 388 1.15 -8.53 -24.43
C ASP A 388 -0.07 -7.81 -25.04
N GLY A 389 -0.82 -7.06 -24.23
CA GLY A 389 -2.04 -6.35 -24.60
C GLY A 389 -3.31 -7.16 -24.40
N GLY A 390 -3.19 -8.43 -24.03
CA GLY A 390 -4.31 -9.30 -23.65
C GLY A 390 -4.76 -9.09 -22.22
N TYR A 391 -5.55 -10.04 -21.72
CA TYR A 391 -6.02 -10.05 -20.33
C TYR A 391 -6.24 -11.48 -19.84
N LEU A 392 -6.10 -11.68 -18.54
CA LEU A 392 -6.41 -12.93 -17.84
C LEU A 392 -7.66 -12.73 -16.99
N VAL A 393 -8.63 -13.62 -17.14
CA VAL A 393 -9.78 -13.73 -16.23
C VAL A 393 -9.58 -15.00 -15.41
N ILE A 394 -9.71 -14.90 -14.09
CA ILE A 394 -9.67 -16.02 -13.14
C ILE A 394 -10.96 -16.07 -12.31
N TRP A 395 -11.33 -17.24 -11.82
CA TRP A 395 -12.53 -17.46 -11.01
C TRP A 395 -12.41 -18.74 -10.19
N GLN A 396 -13.30 -18.93 -9.22
CA GLN A 396 -13.44 -20.22 -8.54
C GLN A 396 -14.52 -21.06 -9.23
N SER A 397 -14.34 -22.38 -9.35
CA SER A 397 -15.27 -23.25 -10.07
C SER A 397 -15.40 -24.64 -9.45
N ILE A 398 -16.61 -25.20 -9.47
CA ILE A 398 -16.89 -26.60 -9.11
C ILE A 398 -16.94 -27.48 -10.37
N GLN A 399 -15.78 -27.94 -10.86
CA GLN A 399 -15.74 -28.82 -12.05
C GLN A 399 -15.69 -30.31 -11.72
N ASN A 400 -14.99 -30.68 -10.64
CA ASN A 400 -14.70 -32.07 -10.31
C ASN A 400 -15.11 -32.40 -8.87
N GLY A 401 -16.40 -32.63 -8.64
CA GLY A 401 -16.92 -33.02 -7.33
C GLY A 401 -17.77 -31.93 -6.70
N SER A 402 -17.52 -31.63 -5.43
CA SER A 402 -18.25 -30.64 -4.63
C SER A 402 -17.43 -29.42 -4.23
N ASP A 403 -16.12 -29.47 -4.41
CA ASP A 403 -15.18 -28.52 -3.82
C ASP A 403 -14.73 -27.52 -4.90
N TYR A 404 -14.50 -26.27 -4.51
CA TYR A 404 -14.01 -25.23 -5.42
C TYR A 404 -12.53 -25.40 -5.72
N ASP A 405 -12.17 -25.24 -6.99
CA ASP A 405 -10.81 -25.09 -7.50
C ASP A 405 -10.69 -23.71 -8.18
N ILE A 406 -9.48 -23.18 -8.36
CA ILE A 406 -9.23 -21.91 -9.06
C ILE A 406 -8.93 -22.15 -10.53
N TYR A 407 -9.65 -21.47 -11.42
CA TYR A 407 -9.50 -21.58 -12.86
C TYR A 407 -9.23 -20.23 -13.52
N GLY A 408 -8.72 -20.26 -14.74
CA GLY A 408 -8.55 -19.06 -15.54
C GLY A 408 -8.57 -19.31 -17.04
N GLN A 409 -8.74 -18.21 -17.78
CA GLN A 409 -8.71 -18.15 -19.23
C GLN A 409 -8.01 -16.88 -19.69
N ARG A 410 -6.99 -17.05 -20.54
CA ARG A 410 -6.25 -15.96 -21.17
C ARG A 410 -6.92 -15.55 -22.48
N TYR A 411 -6.98 -14.25 -22.72
CA TYR A 411 -7.51 -13.63 -23.94
C TYR A 411 -6.45 -12.73 -24.57
N ASP A 412 -6.47 -12.63 -25.89
CA ASP A 412 -5.67 -11.63 -26.61
C ASP A 412 -6.30 -10.23 -26.53
N ALA A 413 -5.56 -9.25 -27.06
CA ALA A 413 -6.01 -7.86 -27.15
C ALA A 413 -7.33 -7.67 -27.94
N GLY A 414 -7.67 -8.62 -28.82
CA GLY A 414 -8.93 -8.64 -29.57
C GLY A 414 -10.10 -9.25 -28.80
N GLY A 415 -9.84 -9.82 -27.62
CA GLY A 415 -10.80 -10.53 -26.78
C GLY A 415 -11.07 -11.98 -27.21
N SER A 416 -10.18 -12.59 -27.99
CA SER A 416 -10.27 -14.02 -28.32
C SER A 416 -9.50 -14.85 -27.29
N ALA A 417 -10.10 -15.93 -26.81
CA ALA A 417 -9.44 -16.90 -25.94
C ALA A 417 -8.20 -17.49 -26.65
N GLN A 418 -7.03 -17.41 -26.02
CA GLN A 418 -5.77 -17.90 -26.58
C GLN A 418 -5.56 -19.40 -26.38
N ASP A 419 -6.06 -19.94 -25.27
CA ASP A 419 -5.95 -21.34 -24.87
C ASP A 419 -7.28 -21.90 -24.38
N VAL A 420 -7.28 -23.15 -23.92
CA VAL A 420 -8.39 -23.69 -23.13
C VAL A 420 -8.31 -23.19 -21.69
N GLU A 421 -9.46 -23.19 -21.03
CA GLU A 421 -9.56 -22.98 -19.59
C GLU A 421 -8.61 -23.91 -18.81
N PHE A 422 -7.88 -23.36 -17.85
CA PHE A 422 -6.86 -24.08 -17.08
C PHE A 422 -7.06 -23.90 -15.58
N ARG A 423 -6.67 -24.92 -14.80
CA ARG A 423 -6.66 -24.85 -13.34
C ARG A 423 -5.36 -24.22 -12.84
N VAL A 424 -5.46 -23.29 -11.92
CA VAL A 424 -4.34 -22.57 -11.30
C VAL A 424 -3.71 -23.38 -10.18
N ASN A 425 -4.53 -23.86 -9.24
CA ASN A 425 -4.07 -24.60 -8.06
C ASN A 425 -3.70 -26.05 -8.39
N THR A 426 -2.76 -26.60 -7.63
CA THR A 426 -2.36 -28.02 -7.69
C THR A 426 -2.96 -28.83 -6.54
N THR A 427 -3.12 -28.24 -5.36
CA THR A 427 -3.91 -28.81 -4.25
C THR A 427 -5.38 -28.85 -4.61
N THR A 428 -6.06 -29.97 -4.37
CA THR A 428 -7.48 -30.21 -4.75
C THR A 428 -8.30 -30.78 -3.59
N ALA A 429 -7.70 -30.81 -2.40
CA ALA A 429 -8.38 -31.31 -1.22
C ALA A 429 -9.13 -30.15 -0.57
N SER A 430 -10.45 -30.29 -0.41
CA SER A 430 -11.31 -29.21 0.08
C SER A 430 -11.27 -27.97 -0.82
N ASP A 431 -11.92 -26.89 -0.37
CA ASP A 431 -12.14 -25.69 -1.17
C ASP A 431 -10.89 -24.81 -1.35
N GLN A 432 -10.72 -24.32 -2.58
CA GLN A 432 -9.87 -23.20 -2.96
C GLN A 432 -10.77 -22.07 -3.52
N THR A 433 -10.74 -20.89 -2.90
CA THR A 433 -11.73 -19.82 -3.12
C THR A 433 -11.12 -18.41 -3.09
N TYR A 434 -11.89 -17.40 -3.49
CA TYR A 434 -11.53 -15.98 -3.48
C TYR A 434 -10.19 -15.69 -4.18
N PRO A 435 -10.09 -15.92 -5.49
CA PRO A 435 -8.84 -15.73 -6.20
C PRO A 435 -8.63 -14.25 -6.57
N ALA A 436 -7.38 -13.81 -6.54
CA ALA A 436 -6.96 -12.49 -7.00
C ALA A 436 -5.76 -12.60 -7.96
N VAL A 437 -5.59 -11.62 -8.84
CA VAL A 437 -4.55 -11.64 -9.87
C VAL A 437 -3.92 -10.26 -10.06
N ALA A 438 -2.61 -10.24 -10.26
CA ALA A 438 -1.88 -9.06 -10.74
C ALA A 438 -0.90 -9.45 -11.85
N ALA A 439 -0.84 -8.64 -12.91
CA ALA A 439 0.29 -8.65 -13.84
C ALA A 439 1.51 -8.05 -13.15
N LEU A 440 2.68 -8.64 -13.40
CA LEU A 440 3.95 -8.27 -12.78
C LEU A 440 4.83 -7.53 -13.80
N ASN A 441 5.75 -6.70 -13.32
CA ASN A 441 6.59 -5.85 -14.17
C ASN A 441 7.58 -6.62 -15.06
N ASP A 442 7.77 -7.92 -14.83
CA ASP A 442 8.58 -8.78 -15.69
C ASP A 442 7.78 -9.42 -16.84
N GLY A 443 6.52 -9.01 -17.00
CA GLY A 443 5.57 -9.51 -18.00
C GLY A 443 4.82 -10.76 -17.56
N GLY A 444 5.18 -11.36 -16.41
CA GLY A 444 4.46 -12.48 -15.82
C GLY A 444 3.21 -12.04 -15.06
N PHE A 445 2.61 -12.97 -14.32
CA PHE A 445 1.50 -12.67 -13.42
C PHE A 445 1.52 -13.56 -12.17
N LEU A 446 0.90 -13.08 -11.10
CA LEU A 446 0.70 -13.82 -9.86
C LEU A 446 -0.79 -14.01 -9.62
N VAL A 447 -1.21 -15.25 -9.40
CA VAL A 447 -2.54 -15.58 -8.90
C VAL A 447 -2.43 -15.97 -7.43
N THR A 448 -3.26 -15.40 -6.57
CA THR A 448 -3.39 -15.76 -5.15
C THR A 448 -4.79 -16.24 -4.84
N TRP A 449 -4.97 -17.08 -3.82
CA TRP A 449 -6.27 -17.61 -3.39
C TRP A 449 -6.26 -18.05 -1.92
N THR A 450 -7.44 -18.32 -1.40
CA THR A 450 -7.65 -18.92 -0.07
C THR A 450 -7.82 -20.44 -0.21
N SER A 451 -7.16 -21.25 0.63
CA SER A 451 -7.23 -22.72 0.59
C SER A 451 -7.57 -23.31 1.96
N TYR A 452 -8.53 -24.24 2.03
CA TYR A 452 -8.97 -24.82 3.31
C TYR A 452 -8.15 -26.04 3.71
N GLY A 453 -7.51 -25.99 4.88
CA GLY A 453 -6.84 -27.11 5.52
C GLY A 453 -5.48 -27.48 4.91
N GLN A 454 -4.98 -26.71 3.94
CA GLN A 454 -3.73 -27.00 3.25
C GLN A 454 -2.49 -26.80 4.14
N ASP A 455 -2.54 -25.89 5.11
CA ASP A 455 -1.48 -25.66 6.10
C ASP A 455 -1.65 -26.51 7.38
N GLY A 456 -2.66 -27.39 7.39
CA GLY A 456 -3.00 -28.23 8.54
C GLY A 456 -3.94 -27.58 9.56
N SER A 457 -4.42 -26.36 9.29
CA SER A 457 -5.32 -25.59 10.15
C SER A 457 -6.63 -25.24 9.41
N GLY A 458 -7.17 -24.03 9.62
CA GLY A 458 -8.31 -23.50 8.89
C GLY A 458 -7.95 -23.07 7.47
N TRP A 459 -8.31 -21.85 7.10
CA TRP A 459 -7.96 -21.30 5.79
C TRP A 459 -6.54 -20.72 5.78
N GLY A 460 -5.80 -20.92 4.69
CA GLY A 460 -4.51 -20.29 4.43
C GLY A 460 -4.48 -19.54 3.09
N ILE A 461 -3.48 -18.68 2.89
CA ILE A 461 -3.28 -17.91 1.66
C ILE A 461 -2.18 -18.53 0.82
N TYR A 462 -2.48 -18.77 -0.45
CA TYR A 462 -1.57 -19.42 -1.39
C TYR A 462 -1.43 -18.62 -2.67
N GLY A 463 -0.36 -18.87 -3.42
CA GLY A 463 -0.12 -18.25 -4.71
C GLY A 463 0.62 -19.15 -5.70
N GLN A 464 0.48 -18.82 -6.98
CA GLN A 464 1.20 -19.42 -8.10
C GLN A 464 1.64 -18.31 -9.06
N ARG A 465 2.95 -18.27 -9.32
CA ARG A 465 3.55 -17.33 -10.26
C ARG A 465 3.61 -17.95 -11.66
N TYR A 466 3.46 -17.11 -12.68
CA TYR A 466 3.54 -17.47 -14.08
C TYR A 466 4.46 -16.50 -14.84
N ASP A 467 5.11 -17.00 -15.89
CA ASP A 467 5.84 -16.16 -16.84
C ASP A 467 4.90 -15.49 -17.86
N ALA A 468 5.46 -14.65 -18.73
CA ALA A 468 4.71 -13.92 -19.75
C ALA A 468 4.04 -14.81 -20.82
N ASP A 469 4.55 -16.04 -20.97
CA ASP A 469 3.98 -17.03 -21.88
C ASP A 469 2.84 -17.83 -21.19
N GLY A 470 2.65 -17.65 -19.88
CA GLY A 470 1.64 -18.35 -19.08
C GLY A 470 2.11 -19.70 -18.54
N ASN A 471 3.42 -19.97 -18.52
CA ASN A 471 3.97 -21.15 -17.85
C ASN A 471 4.13 -20.89 -16.36
N ALA A 472 3.75 -21.87 -15.54
CA ALA A 472 3.96 -21.81 -14.10
C ALA A 472 5.45 -21.75 -13.75
N LEU A 473 5.83 -20.75 -12.95
CA LEU A 473 7.17 -20.59 -12.39
C LEU A 473 7.20 -21.20 -10.98
N GLY A 474 7.81 -22.38 -10.86
CA GLY A 474 7.81 -23.15 -9.62
C GLY A 474 6.44 -23.80 -9.34
N GLY A 475 6.28 -24.32 -8.13
CA GLY A 475 4.99 -24.83 -7.64
C GLY A 475 4.22 -23.77 -6.86
N GLU A 476 3.00 -24.13 -6.46
CA GLU A 476 2.22 -23.30 -5.54
C GLU A 476 2.98 -23.11 -4.22
N PHE A 477 2.83 -21.93 -3.61
CA PHE A 477 3.51 -21.58 -2.36
C PHE A 477 2.55 -20.90 -1.39
N GLN A 478 2.82 -21.03 -0.09
CA GLN A 478 2.06 -20.36 0.95
C GLN A 478 2.55 -18.91 1.13
N VAL A 479 1.61 -17.97 1.22
CA VAL A 479 1.90 -16.53 1.37
C VAL A 479 1.93 -16.12 2.84
N ASN A 480 0.93 -16.55 3.63
CA ASN A 480 0.87 -16.25 5.06
C ASN A 480 1.89 -17.07 5.85
N THR A 481 2.49 -16.46 6.87
CA THR A 481 3.39 -17.15 7.81
C THR A 481 2.66 -17.68 9.04
N THR A 482 1.62 -16.98 9.49
CA THR A 482 0.75 -17.43 10.59
C THR A 482 -0.24 -18.46 10.06
N THR A 483 -0.22 -19.66 10.62
CA THR A 483 -1.12 -20.79 10.26
C THR A 483 -2.17 -21.09 11.31
N ALA A 484 -2.13 -20.42 12.47
CA ALA A 484 -3.16 -20.59 13.49
C ALA A 484 -4.49 -20.00 12.99
N ASP A 485 -5.59 -20.73 13.22
CA ASP A 485 -6.94 -20.36 12.77
C ASP A 485 -7.07 -20.14 11.26
N SER A 486 -7.68 -19.03 10.81
CA SER A 486 -8.03 -18.81 9.40
C SER A 486 -7.50 -17.49 8.87
N GLN A 487 -6.87 -17.57 7.70
CA GLN A 487 -6.43 -16.48 6.86
C GLN A 487 -7.15 -16.57 5.51
N TYR A 488 -7.81 -15.50 5.07
CA TYR A 488 -8.65 -15.53 3.86
C TYR A 488 -8.75 -14.16 3.16
N ASP A 489 -9.32 -14.18 1.96
CA ASP A 489 -9.60 -13.02 1.09
C ASP A 489 -8.34 -12.23 0.69
N PRO A 490 -7.46 -12.83 -0.14
CA PRO A 490 -6.23 -12.18 -0.54
C PRO A 490 -6.47 -11.11 -1.60
N ALA A 491 -5.68 -10.04 -1.54
CA ALA A 491 -5.50 -9.08 -2.63
C ALA A 491 -4.02 -9.00 -3.01
N VAL A 492 -3.73 -8.70 -4.28
CA VAL A 492 -2.36 -8.66 -4.81
C VAL A 492 -2.16 -7.46 -5.72
N ALA A 493 -0.99 -6.81 -5.61
CA ALA A 493 -0.58 -5.71 -6.48
C ALA A 493 0.92 -5.77 -6.81
N ALA A 494 1.28 -5.48 -8.06
CA ALA A 494 2.68 -5.26 -8.44
C ALA A 494 3.18 -3.91 -7.92
N LEU A 495 4.47 -3.83 -7.60
CA LEU A 495 5.14 -2.65 -7.08
C LEU A 495 6.11 -2.08 -8.12
N ASN A 496 6.34 -0.76 -8.08
CA ASN A 496 7.19 -0.06 -9.06
C ASN A 496 8.66 -0.54 -9.07
N ASP A 497 9.11 -1.19 -8.01
CA ASP A 497 10.47 -1.76 -7.89
C ASP A 497 10.61 -3.17 -8.51
N GLY A 498 9.54 -3.70 -9.10
CA GLY A 498 9.50 -5.04 -9.69
C GLY A 498 9.00 -6.13 -8.75
N GLY A 499 8.85 -5.84 -7.45
CA GLY A 499 8.23 -6.74 -6.49
C GLY A 499 6.70 -6.74 -6.54
N TYR A 500 6.09 -7.37 -5.54
CA TYR A 500 4.63 -7.40 -5.36
C TYR A 500 4.25 -7.41 -3.88
N LEU A 501 3.04 -6.96 -3.55
CA LEU A 501 2.46 -7.02 -2.21
C LEU A 501 1.22 -7.91 -2.25
N VAL A 502 1.14 -8.86 -1.31
CA VAL A 502 -0.09 -9.63 -1.05
C VAL A 502 -0.63 -9.22 0.31
N THR A 503 -1.91 -8.90 0.41
CA THR A 503 -2.61 -8.62 1.68
C THR A 503 -3.74 -9.59 1.91
N TRP A 504 -4.11 -9.84 3.18
CA TRP A 504 -5.19 -10.77 3.55
C TRP A 504 -5.80 -10.44 4.91
N ILE A 505 -6.94 -11.04 5.22
CA ILE A 505 -7.56 -11.02 6.56
C ILE A 505 -7.01 -12.19 7.37
N SER A 506 -6.62 -11.97 8.63
CA SER A 506 -6.22 -13.01 9.57
C SER A 506 -7.07 -12.97 10.84
N TYR A 507 -7.48 -14.14 11.31
CA TYR A 507 -8.25 -14.28 12.54
C TYR A 507 -7.34 -14.46 13.76
N GLY A 508 -7.53 -13.68 14.82
CA GLY A 508 -6.82 -13.88 16.10
C GLY A 508 -5.34 -13.52 16.14
N GLN A 509 -4.71 -13.13 15.02
CA GLN A 509 -3.25 -12.97 14.91
C GLN A 509 -2.68 -11.82 15.76
N ASP A 510 -3.39 -10.72 15.95
CA ASP A 510 -3.03 -9.60 16.83
C ASP A 510 -3.79 -9.63 18.17
N GLY A 511 -4.50 -10.72 18.46
CA GLY A 511 -5.37 -10.84 19.62
C GLY A 511 -6.75 -10.17 19.45
N SER A 512 -7.01 -9.51 18.30
CA SER A 512 -8.34 -9.09 17.89
C SER A 512 -9.07 -10.20 17.12
N ASP A 513 -10.36 -9.99 16.79
CA ASP A 513 -11.13 -10.97 16.02
C ASP A 513 -10.61 -11.10 14.58
N ARG A 514 -10.33 -9.97 13.91
CA ARG A 514 -9.84 -9.91 12.52
C ARG A 514 -8.91 -8.72 12.34
N GLY A 515 -7.73 -8.98 11.76
CA GLY A 515 -6.79 -7.94 11.32
C GLY A 515 -6.46 -8.07 9.82
N ILE A 516 -5.96 -6.99 9.22
CA ILE A 516 -5.43 -6.98 7.84
C ILE A 516 -3.92 -7.08 7.90
N TYR A 517 -3.37 -8.03 7.16
CA TYR A 517 -1.94 -8.33 7.11
C TYR A 517 -1.47 -8.32 5.67
N GLY A 518 -0.15 -8.25 5.47
CA GLY A 518 0.42 -8.38 4.15
C GLY A 518 1.88 -8.81 4.18
N GLN A 519 2.31 -9.36 3.06
CA GLN A 519 3.68 -9.76 2.78
C GLN A 519 4.11 -9.11 1.47
N ARG A 520 5.14 -8.27 1.54
CA ARG A 520 5.82 -7.77 0.36
C ARG A 520 6.79 -8.82 -0.15
N TYR A 521 6.97 -8.91 -1.45
CA TYR A 521 7.95 -9.74 -2.13
C TYR A 521 8.79 -8.88 -3.07
N ASP A 522 10.04 -9.25 -3.28
CA ASP A 522 10.93 -8.61 -4.25
C ASP A 522 10.71 -9.16 -5.68
N VAL A 523 11.52 -8.68 -6.62
CA VAL A 523 11.45 -9.07 -8.04
C VAL A 523 11.72 -10.56 -8.28
N ASP A 524 12.44 -11.22 -7.37
CA ASP A 524 12.74 -12.65 -7.43
C ASP A 524 11.66 -13.48 -6.71
N GLY A 525 10.58 -12.84 -6.26
CA GLY A 525 9.48 -13.46 -5.53
C GLY A 525 9.85 -13.89 -4.11
N GLN A 526 10.83 -13.23 -3.49
CA GLN A 526 11.23 -13.50 -2.11
C GLN A 526 10.60 -12.51 -1.13
N PRO A 527 10.12 -12.94 0.06
CA PRO A 527 9.47 -12.05 1.00
C PRO A 527 10.43 -10.97 1.54
N VAL A 528 10.03 -9.70 1.41
CA VAL A 528 10.73 -8.52 1.93
C VAL A 528 10.12 -8.09 3.26
N GLY A 529 10.98 -7.75 4.23
CA GLY A 529 10.57 -7.49 5.62
C GLY A 529 11.04 -8.56 6.59
N SER A 530 11.68 -9.61 6.06
CA SER A 530 12.64 -10.39 6.84
C SER A 530 13.78 -9.48 7.27
N LEU A 531 14.16 -9.51 8.55
CA LEU A 531 15.29 -8.72 9.05
C LEU A 531 16.54 -9.10 8.24
N LYS A 532 17.11 -8.14 7.50
CA LYS A 532 18.31 -8.38 6.68
C LYS A 532 19.54 -7.90 7.43
N LEU A 533 20.41 -8.83 7.80
CA LEU A 533 21.72 -8.52 8.40
C LEU A 533 22.80 -8.78 7.34
N ILE A 534 23.55 -7.73 6.99
CA ILE A 534 24.60 -7.79 5.97
C ILE A 534 25.95 -7.56 6.66
N GLY A 535 26.86 -8.50 6.45
CA GLY A 535 28.25 -8.44 6.85
C GLY A 535 29.05 -7.41 6.05
N SER A 536 30.28 -7.22 6.45
CA SER A 536 31.26 -6.47 5.68
C SER A 536 32.06 -7.44 4.78
N PRO A 537 32.93 -6.95 3.88
CA PRO A 537 33.86 -7.81 3.13
C PRO A 537 35.01 -8.40 4.00
N LYS A 538 34.77 -8.71 5.27
CA LYS A 538 35.71 -9.32 6.22
C LYS A 538 35.00 -10.44 6.98
N ASN A 539 35.77 -11.22 7.73
CA ASN A 539 35.21 -12.23 8.63
C ASN A 539 34.31 -11.58 9.70
N ASP A 540 33.03 -11.86 9.60
CA ASP A 540 31.97 -11.31 10.44
C ASP A 540 31.22 -12.42 11.21
N SER A 541 30.53 -12.01 12.27
CA SER A 541 29.64 -12.88 13.05
C SER A 541 28.26 -12.22 13.08
N LEU A 542 27.36 -12.77 12.28
CA LEU A 542 25.99 -12.34 12.14
C LEU A 542 25.11 -13.25 13.01
N SER A 543 24.49 -12.70 14.04
CA SER A 543 23.63 -13.46 14.94
C SER A 543 22.38 -12.67 15.28
N ILE A 544 21.24 -13.31 15.09
CA ILE A 544 19.94 -12.86 15.56
C ILE A 544 19.58 -13.63 16.84
N ALA A 545 18.85 -12.99 17.75
CA ALA A 545 18.48 -13.61 19.03
C ALA A 545 17.38 -14.67 18.82
N ALA A 546 17.46 -15.79 19.55
CA ALA A 546 16.59 -16.97 19.43
C ALA A 546 15.08 -16.76 19.75
N ASP A 547 14.62 -15.52 19.95
CA ASP A 547 13.22 -15.20 20.34
C ASP A 547 12.49 -14.33 19.30
N THR A 548 13.03 -14.19 18.09
CA THR A 548 12.27 -13.61 16.98
C THR A 548 11.80 -14.74 16.08
N ALA A 549 10.54 -15.15 16.13
CA ALA A 549 9.96 -16.11 15.18
C ALA A 549 9.81 -15.54 13.75
N LEU A 550 10.56 -14.48 13.42
CA LEU A 550 10.48 -13.77 12.16
C LEU A 550 11.54 -14.34 11.22
N PRO A 551 11.20 -14.74 9.98
CA PRO A 551 12.18 -15.05 8.96
C PRO A 551 13.21 -13.92 8.82
N VAL A 552 14.49 -14.24 8.77
CA VAL A 552 15.60 -13.30 8.56
C VAL A 552 16.47 -13.69 7.37
N MET A 553 17.18 -12.72 6.79
CA MET A 553 18.18 -12.99 5.75
C MET A 553 19.55 -12.53 6.24
N LEU A 554 20.50 -13.47 6.37
CA LEU A 554 21.89 -13.17 6.73
C LEU A 554 22.78 -13.29 5.49
N LEU A 555 23.56 -12.25 5.21
CA LEU A 555 24.52 -12.21 4.11
C LEU A 555 25.92 -11.94 4.67
N GLY A 556 26.84 -12.90 4.52
CA GLY A 556 28.23 -12.76 4.99
C GLY A 556 29.06 -11.78 4.16
N GLU A 557 28.79 -11.70 2.83
CA GLU A 557 29.65 -11.03 1.84
C GLU A 557 30.95 -11.80 1.61
N ALA A 558 32.13 -11.16 1.65
CA ALA A 558 33.40 -11.85 1.44
C ALA A 558 34.12 -11.99 2.79
N GLY A 559 34.73 -13.13 3.07
CA GLY A 559 35.26 -13.38 4.41
C GLY A 559 34.95 -14.81 4.83
N ASN A 560 35.42 -15.20 6.01
CA ASN A 560 34.99 -16.45 6.63
C ASN A 560 34.03 -16.11 7.76
N ASP A 561 32.74 -16.26 7.50
CA ASP A 561 31.67 -15.70 8.31
C ASP A 561 30.96 -16.75 9.16
N ILE A 562 30.33 -16.31 10.25
CA ILE A 562 29.46 -17.12 11.09
C ILE A 562 28.06 -16.52 11.05
N LEU A 563 27.08 -17.30 10.63
CA LEU A 563 25.69 -16.90 10.42
C LEU A 563 24.78 -17.71 11.35
N SER A 564 23.99 -17.04 12.19
CA SER A 564 23.04 -17.66 13.11
C SER A 564 21.71 -16.91 13.05
N GLY A 565 20.69 -17.56 12.46
CA GLY A 565 19.37 -16.99 12.19
C GLY A 565 18.45 -16.91 13.42
N GLY A 566 18.66 -17.80 14.39
CA GLY A 566 17.85 -17.82 15.60
C GLY A 566 16.55 -18.62 15.38
N GLY A 567 15.41 -18.06 15.79
CA GLY A 567 14.10 -18.65 15.50
C GLY A 567 13.55 -18.14 14.16
N GLY A 568 12.64 -18.91 13.55
CA GLY A 568 12.02 -18.53 12.27
C GLY A 568 12.47 -19.42 11.10
N ASN A 569 12.07 -19.08 9.88
CA ASN A 569 12.50 -19.80 8.68
C ASN A 569 13.46 -18.90 7.90
N ASP A 570 14.75 -19.04 8.16
CA ASP A 570 15.74 -18.06 7.74
C ASP A 570 16.42 -18.41 6.43
N ARG A 571 17.10 -17.43 5.84
CA ARG A 571 17.89 -17.59 4.62
C ARG A 571 19.32 -17.15 4.88
N LEU A 572 20.26 -18.08 4.77
CA LEU A 572 21.68 -17.86 5.07
C LEU A 572 22.50 -17.92 3.78
N LEU A 573 23.25 -16.86 3.47
CA LEU A 573 24.16 -16.78 2.35
C LEU A 573 25.55 -16.36 2.86
N GLY A 574 26.53 -17.28 2.79
CA GLY A 574 27.91 -16.99 3.23
C GLY A 574 28.60 -16.00 2.30
N GLY A 575 28.58 -16.26 1.00
CA GLY A 575 29.32 -15.54 -0.02
C GLY A 575 30.75 -16.08 -0.20
N PRO A 576 31.68 -15.29 -0.74
CA PRO A 576 33.05 -15.77 -0.95
C PRO A 576 33.86 -15.99 0.35
N GLY A 577 33.97 -17.24 0.78
CA GLY A 577 34.98 -17.71 1.74
C GLY A 577 34.62 -19.05 2.38
N GLU A 578 35.13 -19.32 3.60
CA GLU A 578 34.76 -20.51 4.37
C GLU A 578 33.78 -20.12 5.48
N ASP A 579 32.48 -20.28 5.21
CA ASP A 579 31.41 -19.77 6.05
C ASP A 579 30.73 -20.87 6.88
N ILE A 580 30.08 -20.45 7.97
CA ILE A 580 29.48 -21.32 8.97
C ILE A 580 28.04 -20.91 9.25
N ALA A 581 27.09 -21.81 9.02
CA ALA A 581 25.74 -21.70 9.58
C ALA A 581 25.71 -22.36 10.97
N GLN A 582 25.35 -21.59 12.00
CA GLN A 582 25.41 -21.99 13.40
C GLN A 582 24.02 -22.11 14.04
N TYR A 583 23.78 -23.28 14.63
CA TYR A 583 22.54 -23.69 15.30
C TYR A 583 22.78 -23.96 16.79
N ALA A 584 21.80 -23.69 17.65
CA ALA A 584 21.97 -23.79 19.09
C ALA A 584 21.83 -25.23 19.65
N GLY A 585 21.07 -26.10 18.98
CA GLY A 585 20.80 -27.48 19.39
C GLY A 585 21.88 -28.48 18.95
N ASN A 586 21.68 -29.76 19.29
CA ASN A 586 22.58 -30.82 18.83
C ASN A 586 22.18 -31.27 17.43
N ARG A 587 23.11 -31.84 16.66
CA ARG A 587 22.82 -32.34 15.31
C ARG A 587 21.61 -33.29 15.26
N ALA A 588 21.35 -34.07 16.30
CA ALA A 588 20.24 -35.03 16.35
C ALA A 588 18.85 -34.37 16.28
N ASP A 589 18.76 -33.09 16.63
CA ASP A 589 17.51 -32.33 16.72
C ASP A 589 17.09 -31.78 15.34
N TYR A 590 17.98 -31.82 14.34
CA TYR A 590 17.74 -31.24 13.00
C TYR A 590 17.60 -32.29 11.89
N GLN A 591 16.71 -32.01 10.94
CA GLN A 591 16.50 -32.74 9.69
C GLN A 591 16.97 -31.92 8.49
N PHE A 592 17.41 -32.61 7.43
CA PHE A 592 17.99 -32.00 6.23
C PHE A 592 17.22 -32.47 5.00
N SER A 593 16.85 -31.52 4.16
CA SER A 593 16.27 -31.78 2.85
C SER A 593 16.88 -30.85 1.80
N LEU A 594 16.53 -31.09 0.54
CA LEU A 594 16.77 -30.13 -0.53
C LEU A 594 15.44 -29.49 -0.90
N ASP A 595 15.43 -28.18 -1.08
CA ASP A 595 14.31 -27.48 -1.68
C ASP A 595 14.24 -27.80 -3.20
N PRO A 596 13.14 -27.45 -3.89
CA PRO A 596 13.00 -27.66 -5.34
C PRO A 596 14.06 -26.96 -6.20
N GLN A 597 14.74 -25.94 -5.66
CA GLN A 597 15.81 -25.18 -6.30
C GLN A 597 17.20 -25.79 -6.07
N GLY A 598 17.30 -26.81 -5.20
CA GLY A 598 18.53 -27.53 -4.88
C GLY A 598 19.31 -26.97 -3.69
N HIS A 599 18.74 -26.06 -2.91
CA HIS A 599 19.34 -25.54 -1.68
C HIS A 599 19.13 -26.50 -0.51
N VAL A 600 20.06 -26.52 0.44
CA VAL A 600 19.93 -27.31 1.67
C VAL A 600 18.99 -26.60 2.63
N THR A 601 17.97 -27.31 3.11
CA THR A 601 17.11 -26.82 4.20
C THR A 601 17.43 -27.55 5.50
N VAL A 602 17.56 -26.83 6.61
CA VAL A 602 17.83 -27.36 7.95
C VAL A 602 16.61 -27.09 8.82
N ARG A 603 15.88 -28.15 9.20
CA ARG A 603 14.67 -28.05 9.99
C ARG A 603 14.90 -28.54 11.41
N ASP A 604 14.64 -27.71 12.39
CA ASP A 604 14.53 -28.12 13.78
C ASP A 604 13.31 -29.03 13.98
N THR A 605 13.52 -30.15 14.68
CA THR A 605 12.48 -31.13 14.98
C THR A 605 12.26 -31.32 16.48
N HIS A 606 12.95 -30.56 17.32
CA HIS A 606 12.85 -30.63 18.77
C HIS A 606 12.34 -29.33 19.39
N MET A 607 11.04 -29.07 19.34
CA MET A 607 10.42 -27.84 19.87
C MET A 607 10.57 -27.60 21.41
N ALA A 608 11.30 -28.43 22.16
CA ALA A 608 11.38 -28.35 23.63
C ALA A 608 12.55 -27.52 24.17
N ASP A 609 13.56 -27.20 23.35
CA ASP A 609 14.70 -26.33 23.69
C ASP A 609 14.68 -24.96 22.98
N GLY A 610 13.63 -24.70 22.19
CA GLY A 610 13.38 -23.45 21.46
C GLY A 610 13.30 -23.76 19.96
N ASP A 611 12.21 -23.37 19.29
CA ASP A 611 12.00 -23.70 17.87
C ASP A 611 12.84 -22.79 16.97
N GLU A 612 13.92 -23.33 16.40
CA GLU A 612 14.74 -22.64 15.40
C GLU A 612 14.14 -22.72 13.98
N GLY A 613 12.97 -23.34 13.80
CA GLY A 613 12.24 -23.37 12.53
C GLY A 613 12.96 -24.12 11.39
N THR A 614 12.80 -23.66 10.14
CA THR A 614 13.35 -24.29 8.92
C THR A 614 14.14 -23.29 8.10
N ASP A 615 15.46 -23.37 8.20
CA ASP A 615 16.40 -22.48 7.51
C ASP A 615 16.79 -23.01 6.13
N THR A 616 17.05 -22.09 5.21
CA THR A 616 17.50 -22.37 3.84
C THR A 616 18.90 -21.81 3.61
N LEU A 617 19.83 -22.67 3.18
CA LEU A 617 21.22 -22.32 2.88
C LEU A 617 21.38 -22.05 1.38
N LEU A 618 21.76 -20.83 1.03
CA LEU A 618 21.80 -20.37 -0.35
C LEU A 618 23.14 -20.65 -1.07
N ASP A 619 24.16 -21.09 -0.33
CA ASP A 619 25.45 -21.56 -0.84
C ASP A 619 26.08 -22.65 0.08
N ASP A 620 27.36 -22.96 -0.14
CA ASP A 620 28.08 -24.03 0.57
C ASP A 620 28.57 -23.57 1.96
N LEU A 621 27.72 -23.64 2.99
CA LEU A 621 28.11 -23.37 4.38
C LEU A 621 28.50 -24.63 5.17
N THR A 622 29.46 -24.49 6.09
CA THR A 622 29.71 -25.49 7.15
C THR A 622 28.64 -25.39 8.22
N LEU A 623 28.09 -26.51 8.67
CA LEU A 623 27.09 -26.50 9.74
C LEU A 623 27.76 -26.67 11.09
N ARG A 624 27.43 -25.81 12.06
CA ARG A 624 27.89 -25.92 13.44
C ARG A 624 26.70 -26.13 14.37
N PHE A 625 26.72 -27.25 15.08
CA PHE A 625 25.76 -27.60 16.12
C PHE A 625 26.45 -27.57 17.50
N ALA A 626 25.69 -27.63 18.59
CA ALA A 626 26.24 -27.66 19.95
C ALA A 626 27.19 -28.84 20.21
N ASP A 627 27.01 -29.95 19.49
CA ASP A 627 27.82 -31.17 19.62
C ASP A 627 28.98 -31.28 18.62
N GLY A 628 29.14 -30.31 17.71
CA GLY A 628 30.32 -30.18 16.84
C GLY A 628 30.04 -29.60 15.46
N ASP A 629 31.13 -29.44 14.68
CA ASP A 629 31.09 -28.95 13.30
C ASP A 629 30.88 -30.12 12.33
N TYR A 630 29.91 -29.97 11.44
CA TYR A 630 29.54 -30.92 10.41
C TYR A 630 29.62 -30.22 9.04
N VAL A 631 30.52 -30.68 8.18
CA VAL A 631 30.56 -30.20 6.80
C VAL A 631 29.47 -30.93 6.01
N ALA A 632 28.38 -30.24 5.70
CA ALA A 632 27.42 -30.70 4.69
C ALA A 632 28.01 -30.43 3.29
N THR A 633 29.00 -31.22 2.87
CA THR A 633 29.41 -31.22 1.45
C THR A 633 28.55 -32.24 0.71
N PRO A 634 27.85 -31.85 -0.37
CA PRO A 634 27.63 -32.76 -1.48
C PRO A 634 29.02 -33.23 -1.91
N GLN A 635 29.30 -34.52 -1.85
CA GLN A 635 30.63 -35.06 -2.14
C GLN A 635 31.05 -34.73 -3.59
N ILE A 636 31.84 -33.67 -3.79
CA ILE A 636 32.61 -33.44 -5.02
C ILE A 636 34.04 -33.02 -4.65
N ARG A 637 35.04 -33.83 -5.02
CA ARG A 637 36.45 -33.40 -5.12
C ARG A 637 36.92 -33.58 -6.56
N GLY A 638 37.69 -32.61 -7.03
CA GLY A 638 38.00 -32.38 -8.44
C GLY A 638 38.76 -33.48 -9.20
N GLY A 639 38.71 -33.32 -10.54
CA GLY A 639 39.71 -33.77 -11.53
C GLY A 639 39.84 -35.27 -11.81
N GLU A 640 39.58 -36.14 -10.85
CA GLU A 640 39.60 -37.59 -11.01
C GLU A 640 38.47 -38.16 -10.14
N PHE A 641 37.42 -38.70 -10.77
CA PHE A 641 36.24 -39.19 -10.06
C PHE A 641 36.17 -40.72 -10.11
N GLN A 642 35.87 -41.32 -8.97
CA GLN A 642 35.68 -42.77 -8.89
C GLN A 642 34.34 -43.13 -9.54
N VAL A 643 34.38 -43.87 -10.64
CA VAL A 643 33.16 -44.25 -11.40
C VAL A 643 32.38 -45.39 -10.71
N ASN A 644 32.87 -45.92 -9.59
CA ASN A 644 32.22 -46.98 -8.80
C ASN A 644 32.37 -46.74 -7.28
N THR A 645 31.48 -47.34 -6.49
CA THR A 645 31.46 -47.15 -5.02
C THR A 645 31.78 -48.43 -4.22
N THR A 646 32.02 -49.56 -4.88
CA THR A 646 32.36 -50.85 -4.23
C THR A 646 33.86 -51.11 -4.25
N THR A 647 34.52 -51.13 -3.09
CA THR A 647 35.97 -51.37 -2.90
C THR A 647 36.32 -52.80 -2.45
N ALA A 648 35.35 -53.71 -2.37
CA ALA A 648 35.53 -54.99 -1.67
C ALA A 648 36.33 -56.08 -2.44
N SER A 649 36.78 -55.83 -3.67
CA SER A 649 37.65 -56.76 -4.42
C SER A 649 38.42 -56.03 -5.53
N ASP A 650 39.53 -56.61 -5.96
CA ASP A 650 40.32 -56.12 -7.09
C ASP A 650 39.47 -56.10 -8.39
N GLN A 651 39.75 -55.11 -9.24
CA GLN A 651 38.98 -54.81 -10.45
C GLN A 651 39.92 -54.63 -11.64
N TRP A 652 39.54 -55.19 -12.80
CA TRP A 652 40.42 -55.22 -13.98
C TRP A 652 39.64 -54.95 -15.28
N TYR A 653 40.39 -54.51 -16.30
CA TYR A 653 39.96 -54.35 -17.69
C TYR A 653 38.79 -53.36 -17.91
N PRO A 654 38.98 -52.05 -17.63
CA PRO A 654 37.94 -51.06 -17.90
C PRO A 654 37.74 -50.82 -19.41
N ALA A 655 36.51 -50.51 -19.80
CA ALA A 655 36.15 -50.06 -21.15
C ALA A 655 35.07 -48.96 -21.10
N VAL A 656 35.11 -48.03 -22.07
CA VAL A 656 34.23 -46.85 -22.14
C VAL A 656 33.63 -46.68 -23.54
N ALA A 657 32.37 -46.22 -23.61
CA ALA A 657 31.68 -45.84 -24.85
C ALA A 657 30.88 -44.54 -24.65
N ALA A 658 30.87 -43.66 -25.65
CA ALA A 658 30.06 -42.45 -25.65
C ALA A 658 28.60 -42.76 -26.07
N LEU A 659 27.65 -42.05 -25.48
CA LEU A 659 26.22 -42.12 -25.81
C LEU A 659 25.81 -40.88 -26.63
N ASN A 660 24.71 -41.00 -27.38
CA ASN A 660 24.28 -39.97 -28.34
C ASN A 660 23.71 -38.69 -27.67
N ASP A 661 23.45 -38.73 -26.37
CA ASP A 661 22.94 -37.63 -25.52
C ASP A 661 24.06 -36.84 -24.83
N GLY A 662 25.32 -37.05 -25.22
CA GLY A 662 26.47 -36.42 -24.57
C GLY A 662 26.93 -37.12 -23.29
N GLY A 663 26.35 -38.28 -22.96
CA GLY A 663 26.78 -39.13 -21.86
C GLY A 663 27.86 -40.16 -22.19
N PHE A 664 28.28 -40.93 -21.18
CA PHE A 664 29.22 -42.05 -21.34
C PHE A 664 28.83 -43.28 -20.50
N LEU A 665 29.16 -44.46 -21.04
CA LEU A 665 28.97 -45.78 -20.42
C LEU A 665 30.33 -46.38 -20.06
N VAL A 666 30.52 -46.81 -18.81
CA VAL A 666 31.77 -47.44 -18.34
C VAL A 666 31.49 -48.85 -17.83
N THR A 667 32.36 -49.82 -18.19
CA THR A 667 32.27 -51.23 -17.78
C THR A 667 33.60 -51.75 -17.22
N TRP A 668 33.55 -52.70 -16.29
CA TRP A 668 34.73 -53.37 -15.73
C TRP A 668 34.41 -54.79 -15.22
N GLN A 669 35.43 -55.59 -14.92
CA GLN A 669 35.30 -56.92 -14.31
C GLN A 669 35.76 -56.92 -12.84
N SER A 670 35.04 -57.67 -11.99
CA SER A 670 35.34 -57.84 -10.56
C SER A 670 35.34 -59.33 -10.18
N PHE A 671 36.20 -59.75 -9.24
CA PHE A 671 36.28 -61.15 -8.83
C PHE A 671 34.97 -61.59 -8.13
N GLY A 672 34.18 -62.44 -8.78
CA GLY A 672 32.94 -63.01 -8.22
C GLY A 672 31.62 -62.52 -8.85
N THR A 673 31.65 -61.50 -9.71
CA THR A 673 30.49 -61.03 -10.49
C THR A 673 30.87 -60.85 -11.97
N ARG A 674 29.99 -61.22 -12.90
CA ARG A 674 30.23 -61.03 -14.34
C ARG A 674 29.65 -59.68 -14.79
N MET A 675 30.52 -58.67 -14.85
CA MET A 675 30.33 -57.30 -15.37
C MET A 675 29.37 -56.37 -14.61
N ALA A 676 29.85 -55.15 -14.33
CA ALA A 676 29.07 -54.03 -13.79
C ALA A 676 29.12 -52.84 -14.78
N VAL A 677 28.08 -51.99 -14.78
CA VAL A 677 27.83 -50.95 -15.79
C VAL A 677 27.31 -49.66 -15.12
N ALA A 678 27.78 -48.49 -15.55
CA ALA A 678 27.31 -47.17 -15.09
C ALA A 678 27.17 -46.16 -16.26
N THR A 679 26.22 -45.21 -16.19
CA THR A 679 25.99 -44.12 -17.16
C THR A 679 25.96 -42.73 -16.52
N ALA A 680 26.48 -41.71 -17.20
CA ALA A 680 26.47 -40.29 -16.78
C ALA A 680 26.08 -39.36 -17.96
N SER A 681 25.45 -38.20 -17.70
CA SER A 681 25.07 -37.19 -18.73
C SER A 681 25.65 -35.81 -18.39
N THR A 682 25.89 -34.96 -19.41
CA THR A 682 26.47 -33.62 -19.24
C THR A 682 25.57 -32.52 -19.81
N ALA A 683 24.78 -31.87 -18.96
CA ALA A 683 24.14 -30.59 -19.27
C ALA A 683 24.42 -29.59 -18.13
N SER A 684 25.23 -28.58 -18.45
CA SER A 684 25.78 -27.48 -17.62
C SER A 684 26.97 -27.84 -16.71
N ALA A 685 28.11 -27.18 -16.97
CA ALA A 685 29.45 -27.50 -16.48
C ALA A 685 29.72 -26.84 -15.11
N THR A 686 30.17 -27.58 -14.08
CA THR A 686 31.56 -28.08 -13.99
C THR A 686 31.72 -29.50 -13.41
N THR A 687 30.66 -30.34 -13.32
CA THR A 687 30.83 -31.76 -12.93
C THR A 687 29.76 -32.69 -13.52
N PRO A 688 30.11 -33.79 -14.23
CA PRO A 688 29.13 -34.77 -14.71
C PRO A 688 28.55 -35.61 -13.56
N THR A 689 27.24 -35.84 -13.54
CA THR A 689 26.55 -36.74 -12.60
C THR A 689 26.36 -38.13 -13.22
N ALA A 690 26.69 -39.19 -12.47
CA ALA A 690 26.48 -40.58 -12.86
C ALA A 690 25.32 -41.21 -12.06
N THR A 691 24.44 -41.94 -12.73
CA THR A 691 23.36 -42.70 -12.08
C THR A 691 23.67 -44.20 -12.17
N LEU A 692 23.74 -44.90 -11.02
CA LEU A 692 24.02 -46.35 -11.00
C LEU A 692 22.72 -47.15 -11.07
N TRP A 693 22.62 -48.08 -12.04
CA TRP A 693 21.66 -49.18 -12.02
C TRP A 693 22.37 -50.47 -11.65
N ALA A 694 22.25 -50.93 -10.41
CA ALA A 694 22.70 -52.27 -10.03
C ALA A 694 21.62 -53.30 -10.40
N ALA A 695 21.62 -53.80 -11.64
CA ALA A 695 20.84 -54.99 -12.00
C ALA A 695 21.64 -56.26 -11.66
N SER A 696 21.31 -56.91 -10.54
CA SER A 696 21.82 -58.24 -10.21
C SER A 696 21.16 -59.29 -11.13
N PHE A 697 21.79 -59.63 -12.26
CA PHE A 697 21.39 -60.81 -13.03
C PHE A 697 22.08 -62.07 -12.48
N ARG A 698 21.32 -62.89 -11.73
CA ARG A 698 21.72 -64.28 -11.45
C ARG A 698 21.26 -65.19 -12.59
N SER A 699 22.21 -65.62 -13.42
CA SER A 699 22.09 -66.90 -14.13
C SER A 699 23.49 -67.48 -14.42
N THR A 700 23.79 -68.67 -13.89
CA THR A 700 24.96 -69.49 -14.25
C THR A 700 24.64 -70.38 -15.47
N PRO A 701 25.61 -71.04 -16.15
CA PRO A 701 26.93 -70.65 -16.68
C PRO A 701 27.02 -70.94 -18.22
N PRO A 702 28.10 -70.59 -18.98
CA PRO A 702 29.30 -71.43 -19.07
C PRO A 702 30.62 -70.64 -19.14
N ARG A 703 31.75 -71.36 -18.99
CA ARG A 703 33.09 -70.93 -19.44
C ARG A 703 33.20 -71.14 -20.96
N PRO A 704 33.84 -70.22 -21.69
CA PRO A 704 34.80 -70.67 -22.70
C PRO A 704 36.19 -70.06 -22.47
N THR A 705 37.15 -70.97 -22.43
CA THR A 705 38.60 -70.83 -22.60
C THR A 705 39.08 -69.64 -23.44
N ILE A 706 40.03 -68.88 -22.89
CA ILE A 706 41.02 -68.13 -23.68
C ILE A 706 41.83 -69.18 -24.47
N LYS A 707 41.68 -69.19 -25.80
CA LYS A 707 42.71 -69.73 -26.68
C LYS A 707 43.86 -68.72 -26.66
N SER A 708 44.99 -69.13 -26.11
CA SER A 708 46.27 -68.47 -26.29
C SER A 708 46.59 -68.35 -27.78
N ILE A 709 47.03 -67.17 -28.20
CA ILE A 709 47.78 -66.98 -29.46
C ILE A 709 49.16 -66.42 -29.05
N PRO A 710 50.26 -67.00 -29.55
CA PRO A 710 51.60 -66.90 -28.96
C PRO A 710 52.36 -65.63 -29.39
N PRO A 711 53.45 -65.26 -28.67
CA PRO A 711 54.31 -64.17 -29.10
C PRO A 711 55.04 -64.59 -30.37
N SER A 712 54.98 -63.76 -31.43
CA SER A 712 55.76 -64.02 -32.63
C SER A 712 57.23 -63.62 -32.42
N PRO A 713 58.17 -64.32 -33.08
CA PRO A 713 59.46 -64.65 -32.48
C PRO A 713 60.58 -63.65 -32.82
N ARG A 714 61.56 -63.58 -31.92
CA ARG A 714 62.85 -64.24 -32.17
C ARG A 714 63.24 -65.10 -30.98
#